data_AF-A0A2J7RS95-F1
#
_entry.id   AF-A0A2J7RS95-F1
#
_cell.length_a   1.000
_cell.length_b   1.000
_cell.length_c   1.000
_cell.angle_alpha   90.00
_cell.angle_beta   90.00
_cell.angle_gamma   90.00
#
_symmetry.space_group_name_H-M   'P 1'
#
loop_
_entity.id
_entity.type
_entity.pdbx_description
1 polymer ?
#
loop_
_entity_poly.entity_id
_entity_poly.type
_entity_poly.pdbx_seq_one_letter_code
_entity_poly.pdbx_strand_id
1 'polypeptide(L)'
;MLMDELQVVVVGAGAAGLAAAARLRERGVMDIVILEAEERLGGRIHTVPFEDAVLDLGAQWVHGEVGNVVYSMANKYGLLTASGTEMLESPYIDSTGKIIDKEITEKIIGILSLIHKAGDTMLKDFKGSLGEYYTTVFQKKMEEEFSTSHSTLGRYFLDWFQKFENNIDGSDSWFETSGRGLTEYWECEGNLLLAWKSGGYQKVLDLLMHKYPDKKMEVPVDCHIKYEKEVTYIIWKNLPGDKVTVECSDGSSYTADHVIVTVSLGVLKEKAWSMFYPALPPRKLNAIKGLAIGCVNKIYLKFPYRWWPEPYSGFSFLWTDEDKQTFKPSGSTGRGVGGKHWLQDILGFYSVDNQPLVLCGWIVGPPSRCMEHLSDEQVIQGCFELLQKFAGKCFNVTIPRPECMVRSRWSSNPHFRGSYSFRSMTSDRLGAFASHLAEPLTNDDKKPVLLFAGEATHDHFYSTVHGAVESGWREADRIFTYYNCHSPNISVLDHMNFYQVIVIGAGIAGLAAAKTLIDNGLQDLKILEAQDHPGGRISSVFLNGSWIEVGAQWIHGQNNEVWKLAHKYDLLSTVTSSEGEGVYIREDGVVIDPALVEEVCQVVTEILQECEEYAYGYCDKKVIPKSIGQHLKQKFERYLESCSEDSEELHRMKEELYDWHLRFQVIDNSCTVLDKLSAKAWGSYSFSGGTDYINFKEGYGSLVRTIVKELPAGMLCLNRPVTAIKWQQSINLQVQNDTALDTICNKLNGVHMTPFHVDVHGGMAPQTHRNGIESGVPKTVGKPPVVVFCSNGTVYTAGHVIVTCSLGCLKACCKTMFEPELPHSMIQAVQDMGFAAVNKIFLVFEKPWWTPDIKGFQLIWSRDNNVTPSHKERSSWTRDLTGFDVIHGQEGVLLGWVGGKGAELVEEMTEDEIGQQCIELLKKFTMNENIPLPCQVIRSQWYKNPYIRGGYSNSSNMCDVSSRGPSDLAEPVWAEVCYGNMPTECKYPVILLAGEATHERYFSTTHGAYETGQAQAKVILDYINSQRSSSL
;
A
#
# COMPACT_ATOMS: atom_id res chain seq x y z
N MET A 1 -13.26 -28.94 -16.56
CA MET A 1 -13.64 -28.01 -17.64
C MET A 1 -12.41 -27.21 -17.97
N LEU A 2 -11.99 -27.18 -19.23
CA LEU A 2 -10.83 -26.37 -19.66
C LEU A 2 -11.23 -24.88 -19.70
N MET A 3 -10.29 -23.95 -19.55
CA MET A 3 -10.61 -22.50 -19.60
C MET A 3 -11.21 -22.06 -20.93
N ASP A 4 -10.87 -22.76 -22.02
CA ASP A 4 -11.44 -22.52 -23.35
C ASP A 4 -12.92 -22.94 -23.48
N GLU A 5 -13.43 -23.76 -22.57
CA GLU A 5 -14.84 -24.21 -22.54
C GLU A 5 -15.71 -23.35 -21.61
N LEU A 6 -15.11 -22.39 -20.89
CA LEU A 6 -15.78 -21.57 -19.90
C LEU A 6 -16.60 -20.46 -20.57
N GLN A 7 -17.90 -20.42 -20.28
CA GLN A 7 -18.79 -19.38 -20.81
C GLN A 7 -19.05 -18.29 -19.78
N VAL A 8 -18.72 -17.04 -20.09
CA VAL A 8 -18.95 -15.90 -19.20
C VAL A 8 -19.78 -14.83 -19.88
N VAL A 9 -20.86 -14.41 -19.24
CA VAL A 9 -21.63 -13.22 -19.66
C VAL A 9 -21.30 -12.06 -18.73
N VAL A 10 -20.95 -10.92 -19.31
CA VAL A 10 -20.76 -9.65 -18.59
C VAL A 10 -21.94 -8.74 -18.91
N VAL A 11 -22.65 -8.26 -17.90
CA VAL A 11 -23.77 -7.33 -18.07
C VAL A 11 -23.27 -5.91 -17.82
N GLY A 12 -23.18 -5.13 -18.90
CA GLY A 12 -22.64 -3.77 -18.96
C GLY A 12 -21.21 -3.71 -19.53
N ALA A 13 -20.98 -2.79 -20.47
CA ALA A 13 -19.67 -2.47 -21.07
C ALA A 13 -19.10 -1.15 -20.52
N GLY A 14 -19.35 -0.85 -19.25
CA GLY A 14 -18.65 0.20 -18.50
C GLY A 14 -17.22 -0.22 -18.10
N ALA A 15 -16.49 0.66 -17.40
CA ALA A 15 -15.12 0.39 -16.98
C ALA A 15 -14.94 -0.95 -16.24
N ALA A 16 -15.84 -1.29 -15.31
CA ALA A 16 -15.79 -2.56 -14.58
C ALA A 16 -16.00 -3.78 -15.48
N GLY A 17 -16.97 -3.72 -16.40
CA GLY A 17 -17.27 -4.81 -17.34
C GLY A 17 -16.14 -5.04 -18.34
N LEU A 18 -15.60 -3.97 -18.91
CA LEU A 18 -14.45 -4.04 -19.81
C LEU A 18 -13.19 -4.53 -19.10
N ALA A 19 -12.93 -4.06 -17.87
CA ALA A 19 -11.82 -4.54 -17.06
C ALA A 19 -11.93 -6.03 -16.74
N ALA A 20 -13.13 -6.50 -16.36
CA ALA A 20 -13.38 -7.92 -16.11
C ALA A 20 -13.18 -8.76 -17.38
N ALA A 21 -13.75 -8.34 -18.51
CA ALA A 21 -13.64 -9.07 -19.77
C ALA A 21 -12.20 -9.12 -20.29
N ALA A 22 -11.48 -7.98 -20.29
CA ALA A 22 -10.07 -7.94 -20.67
C ALA A 22 -9.23 -8.87 -19.80
N ARG A 23 -9.43 -8.83 -18.48
CA ARG A 23 -8.72 -9.70 -17.54
C ARG A 23 -9.04 -11.18 -17.76
N LEU A 24 -10.28 -11.55 -18.06
CA LEU A 24 -10.67 -12.92 -18.38
C LEU A 24 -10.03 -13.41 -19.69
N ARG A 25 -9.99 -12.57 -20.73
CA ARG A 25 -9.32 -12.86 -22.01
C ARG A 25 -7.82 -13.08 -21.82
N GLU A 26 -7.16 -12.23 -21.03
CA GLU A 26 -5.74 -12.37 -20.68
C GLU A 26 -5.43 -13.70 -19.98
N ARG A 27 -6.42 -14.27 -19.29
CA ARG A 27 -6.33 -15.56 -18.58
C ARG A 27 -6.78 -16.74 -19.43
N GLY A 28 -7.05 -16.56 -20.72
CA GLY A 28 -7.39 -17.63 -21.65
C GLY A 28 -8.88 -17.99 -21.71
N VAL A 29 -9.79 -17.20 -21.12
CA VAL A 29 -11.23 -17.44 -21.28
C VAL A 29 -11.67 -16.92 -22.65
N MET A 30 -12.08 -17.83 -23.52
CA MET A 30 -12.36 -17.48 -24.92
C MET A 30 -13.83 -17.14 -25.20
N ASP A 31 -14.77 -17.79 -24.53
CA ASP A 31 -16.22 -17.61 -24.72
C ASP A 31 -16.78 -16.57 -23.75
N ILE A 32 -16.64 -15.30 -24.14
CA ILE A 32 -17.16 -14.14 -23.40
C ILE A 32 -18.19 -13.42 -24.25
N VAL A 33 -19.30 -13.02 -23.64
CA VAL A 33 -20.30 -12.14 -24.25
C VAL A 33 -20.54 -10.95 -23.32
N ILE A 34 -20.47 -9.73 -23.85
CA ILE A 34 -20.77 -8.51 -23.09
C ILE A 34 -22.09 -7.94 -23.60
N LEU A 35 -23.06 -7.76 -22.71
CA LEU A 35 -24.39 -7.21 -23.04
C LEU A 35 -24.44 -5.76 -22.56
N GLU A 36 -24.42 -4.82 -23.50
CA GLU A 36 -24.51 -3.37 -23.24
C GLU A 36 -25.90 -2.87 -23.64
N ALA A 37 -26.55 -2.15 -22.74
CA ALA A 37 -27.90 -1.64 -22.96
C ALA A 37 -27.92 -0.40 -23.86
N GLU A 38 -26.84 0.39 -23.86
CA GLU A 38 -26.68 1.56 -24.71
C GLU A 38 -26.15 1.19 -26.11
N GLU A 39 -26.20 2.14 -27.02
CA GLU A 39 -25.56 2.07 -28.35
C GLU A 39 -24.03 2.33 -28.31
N ARG A 40 -23.48 2.58 -27.12
CA ARG A 40 -22.07 2.92 -26.89
C ARG A 40 -21.51 2.21 -25.66
N LEU A 41 -20.20 2.01 -25.64
CA LEU A 41 -19.47 1.52 -24.47
C LEU A 41 -19.11 2.66 -23.50
N GLY A 42 -18.62 2.28 -22.32
CA GLY A 42 -18.04 3.20 -21.32
C GLY A 42 -18.94 3.54 -20.14
N GLY A 43 -20.23 3.21 -20.20
CA GLY A 43 -21.18 3.54 -19.14
C GLY A 43 -21.18 5.04 -18.82
N ARG A 44 -20.88 5.42 -17.57
CA ARG A 44 -20.78 6.82 -17.14
C ARG A 44 -19.47 7.52 -17.51
N ILE A 45 -18.58 6.85 -18.24
CA ILE A 45 -17.48 7.52 -18.97
C ILE A 45 -18.01 7.88 -20.34
N HIS A 46 -18.14 9.18 -20.59
CA HIS A 46 -18.68 9.70 -21.85
C HIS A 46 -18.00 10.99 -22.24
N THR A 47 -17.01 10.84 -23.13
CA THR A 47 -16.38 11.96 -23.83
C THR A 47 -17.20 12.24 -25.10
N VAL A 48 -17.42 13.50 -25.45
CA VAL A 48 -18.08 13.93 -26.69
C VAL A 48 -17.18 14.87 -27.50
N PRO A 49 -17.16 14.78 -28.83
CA PRO A 49 -16.52 15.77 -29.67
C PRO A 49 -17.14 17.16 -29.45
N PHE A 50 -16.31 18.19 -29.37
CA PHE A 50 -16.75 19.57 -29.25
C PHE A 50 -15.74 20.50 -29.93
N GLU A 51 -16.10 20.94 -31.14
CA GLU A 51 -15.20 21.66 -32.06
C GLU A 51 -13.90 20.85 -32.30
N ASP A 52 -12.73 21.48 -32.18
CA ASP A 52 -11.41 20.85 -32.36
C ASP A 52 -10.92 20.04 -31.14
N ALA A 53 -11.75 19.91 -30.10
CA ALA A 53 -11.42 19.22 -28.87
C ALA A 53 -12.61 18.36 -28.37
N VAL A 54 -12.65 18.07 -27.07
CA VAL A 54 -13.68 17.19 -26.48
C VAL A 54 -14.21 17.74 -25.15
N LEU A 55 -15.36 17.24 -24.71
CA LEU A 55 -15.94 17.47 -23.39
C LEU A 55 -16.25 16.15 -22.69
N ASP A 56 -15.94 16.05 -21.40
CA ASP A 56 -16.23 14.88 -20.58
C ASP A 56 -17.53 15.06 -19.80
N LEU A 57 -18.64 14.52 -20.33
CA LEU A 57 -19.96 14.59 -19.67
C LEU A 57 -20.02 13.79 -18.36
N GLY A 58 -19.10 12.83 -18.20
CA GLY A 58 -19.00 11.93 -17.05
C GLY A 58 -17.70 12.12 -16.28
N ALA A 59 -16.97 11.02 -16.03
CA ALA A 59 -15.64 11.08 -15.44
C ALA A 59 -14.72 12.03 -16.22
N GLN A 60 -13.98 12.89 -15.52
CA GLN A 60 -13.16 13.95 -16.11
C GLN A 60 -11.73 13.99 -15.56
N TRP A 61 -11.54 13.73 -14.27
CA TRP A 61 -10.23 13.79 -13.63
C TRP A 61 -9.79 12.43 -13.10
N VAL A 62 -8.48 12.19 -13.18
CA VAL A 62 -7.83 11.08 -12.49
C VAL A 62 -7.38 11.60 -11.12
N HIS A 63 -7.87 10.96 -10.05
CA HIS A 63 -7.64 11.38 -8.68
C HIS A 63 -6.43 10.66 -8.08
N GLY A 64 -5.29 11.35 -7.97
CA GLY A 64 -4.07 10.84 -7.35
C GLY A 64 -3.13 10.10 -8.30
N GLU A 65 -1.85 10.09 -7.90
CA GLU A 65 -0.71 9.57 -8.64
C GLU A 65 -0.15 8.27 -8.03
N VAL A 66 -0.47 7.99 -6.77
CA VAL A 66 -0.05 6.78 -6.04
C VAL A 66 -1.26 5.90 -5.76
N GLY A 67 -1.12 4.58 -5.98
CA GLY A 67 -2.21 3.62 -5.72
C GLY A 67 -3.37 3.64 -6.73
N ASN A 68 -3.39 4.58 -7.69
CA ASN A 68 -4.45 4.68 -8.69
C ASN A 68 -4.09 3.92 -9.99
N VAL A 69 -4.87 2.89 -10.33
CA VAL A 69 -4.62 2.06 -11.52
C VAL A 69 -4.85 2.80 -12.83
N VAL A 70 -5.76 3.78 -12.88
CA VAL A 70 -6.00 4.61 -14.06
C VAL A 70 -4.82 5.53 -14.32
N TYR A 71 -4.27 6.15 -13.28
CA TYR A 71 -3.03 6.92 -13.37
C TYR A 71 -1.87 6.06 -13.87
N SER A 72 -1.68 4.88 -13.27
CA SER A 72 -0.61 3.95 -13.63
C SER A 72 -0.64 3.57 -15.11
N MET A 73 -1.84 3.31 -15.66
CA MET A 73 -2.01 2.99 -17.08
C MET A 73 -1.76 4.20 -18.00
N ALA A 74 -2.27 5.39 -17.64
CA ALA A 74 -2.23 6.57 -18.49
C ALA A 74 -0.87 7.30 -18.45
N ASN A 75 -0.25 7.39 -17.27
CA ASN A 75 1.00 8.12 -17.05
C ASN A 75 2.19 7.48 -17.76
N LYS A 76 2.21 6.14 -17.89
CA LYS A 76 3.22 5.40 -18.68
C LYS A 76 3.40 5.96 -20.09
N TYR A 77 2.35 6.57 -20.64
CA TYR A 77 2.32 7.13 -21.99
C TYR A 77 2.25 8.67 -21.99
N GLY A 78 2.42 9.31 -20.83
CA GLY A 78 2.41 10.76 -20.68
C GLY A 78 1.07 11.41 -21.05
N LEU A 79 -0.06 10.71 -20.86
CA LEU A 79 -1.39 11.17 -21.31
C LEU A 79 -2.07 12.19 -20.37
N LEU A 80 -1.52 12.39 -19.18
CA LEU A 80 -2.11 13.24 -18.13
C LEU A 80 -1.29 14.51 -17.89
N THR A 81 -1.96 15.55 -17.40
CA THR A 81 -1.38 16.83 -16.96
C THR A 81 -2.21 17.40 -15.80
N ALA A 82 -1.65 18.32 -15.01
CA ALA A 82 -2.43 19.02 -13.99
C ALA A 82 -3.55 19.84 -14.65
N SER A 83 -4.76 19.73 -14.11
CA SER A 83 -5.90 20.57 -14.50
C SER A 83 -5.60 22.04 -14.18
N GLY A 84 -5.97 22.95 -15.08
CA GLY A 84 -5.94 24.39 -14.81
C GLY A 84 -7.23 24.91 -14.14
N THR A 85 -8.15 24.00 -13.81
CA THR A 85 -9.45 24.33 -13.20
C THR A 85 -9.34 24.36 -11.68
N GLU A 86 -9.46 25.55 -11.08
CA GLU A 86 -9.33 25.76 -9.63
C GLU A 86 -10.62 26.35 -9.03
N MET A 87 -11.51 25.49 -8.53
CA MET A 87 -12.82 25.93 -8.01
C MET A 87 -12.72 26.72 -6.70
N LEU A 88 -11.80 26.33 -5.81
CA LEU A 88 -11.61 26.98 -4.50
C LEU A 88 -10.87 28.31 -4.60
N GLU A 89 -10.05 28.51 -5.65
CA GLU A 89 -9.31 29.75 -5.89
C GLU A 89 -10.11 30.76 -6.75
N SER A 90 -11.25 30.32 -7.28
CA SER A 90 -12.15 31.18 -8.05
C SER A 90 -12.78 32.26 -7.16
N PRO A 91 -12.97 33.50 -7.67
CA PRO A 91 -13.68 34.55 -6.95
C PRO A 91 -15.11 34.15 -6.57
N TYR A 92 -15.48 34.46 -5.34
CA TYR A 92 -16.82 34.26 -4.79
C TYR A 92 -17.65 35.51 -5.01
N ILE A 93 -18.79 35.35 -5.66
CA ILE A 93 -19.69 36.45 -6.03
C ILE A 93 -21.03 36.23 -5.35
N ASP A 94 -21.51 37.24 -4.64
CA ASP A 94 -22.86 37.19 -4.08
C ASP A 94 -23.94 37.51 -5.12
N SER A 95 -25.18 37.15 -4.82
CA SER A 95 -26.31 37.31 -5.75
C SER A 95 -26.70 38.77 -6.03
N THR A 96 -26.09 39.74 -5.35
CA THR A 96 -26.22 41.18 -5.65
C THR A 96 -25.25 41.63 -6.76
N GLY A 97 -24.27 40.79 -7.08
CA GLY A 97 -23.19 41.03 -8.04
C GLY A 97 -21.93 41.59 -7.39
N LYS A 98 -21.74 41.41 -6.08
CA LYS A 98 -20.55 41.86 -5.35
C LYS A 98 -19.55 40.72 -5.21
N ILE A 99 -18.29 40.98 -5.56
CA ILE A 99 -17.17 40.07 -5.26
C ILE A 99 -16.85 40.19 -3.77
N ILE A 100 -16.76 39.04 -3.09
CA ILE A 100 -16.35 38.99 -1.69
C ILE A 100 -14.85 39.24 -1.58
N ASP A 101 -14.46 39.97 -0.54
CA ASP A 101 -13.06 40.28 -0.28
C ASP A 101 -12.22 39.01 -0.15
N LYS A 102 -11.01 39.04 -0.73
CA LYS A 102 -10.13 37.88 -0.83
C LYS A 102 -9.64 37.41 0.55
N GLU A 103 -9.27 38.32 1.44
CA GLU A 103 -8.76 37.98 2.78
C GLU A 103 -9.86 37.30 3.60
N ILE A 104 -11.10 37.80 3.52
CA ILE A 104 -12.25 37.20 4.18
C ILE A 104 -12.54 35.80 3.61
N THR A 105 -12.48 35.66 2.28
CA THR A 105 -12.70 34.40 1.58
C THR A 105 -11.67 33.35 2.00
N GLU A 106 -10.39 33.69 1.95
CA GLU A 106 -9.28 32.81 2.36
C GLU A 106 -9.43 32.36 3.81
N LYS A 107 -9.84 33.28 4.71
CA LYS A 107 -10.08 32.93 6.11
C LYS A 107 -11.24 31.94 6.29
N ILE A 108 -12.38 32.15 5.62
CA ILE A 108 -13.55 31.26 5.74
C ILE A 108 -13.29 29.90 5.09
N ILE A 109 -12.71 29.87 3.89
CA ILE A 109 -12.35 28.63 3.21
C ILE A 109 -11.28 27.87 4.02
N GLY A 110 -10.30 28.57 4.59
CA GLY A 110 -9.32 27.97 5.49
C GLY A 110 -9.95 27.26 6.70
N ILE A 111 -11.01 27.83 7.30
CA ILE A 111 -11.76 27.16 8.37
C ILE A 111 -12.41 25.88 7.85
N LEU A 112 -13.07 25.92 6.69
CA LEU A 112 -13.72 24.74 6.10
C LEU A 112 -12.71 23.64 5.76
N SER A 113 -11.55 23.99 5.19
CA SER A 113 -10.45 23.06 4.93
C SER A 113 -9.89 22.43 6.21
N LEU A 114 -9.78 23.21 7.31
CA LEU A 114 -9.36 22.68 8.61
C LEU A 114 -10.39 21.70 9.18
N ILE A 115 -11.69 21.99 9.03
CA ILE A 115 -12.75 21.08 9.48
C ILE A 115 -12.72 19.78 8.67
N HIS A 116 -12.53 19.87 7.35
CA HIS A 116 -12.38 18.71 6.48
C HIS A 116 -11.22 17.82 6.93
N LYS A 117 -10.01 18.41 7.09
CA LYS A 117 -8.81 17.69 7.55
C LYS A 117 -8.96 17.09 8.95
N ALA A 118 -9.63 17.79 9.87
CA ALA A 118 -9.90 17.26 11.20
C ALA A 118 -10.93 16.11 11.17
N GLY A 119 -11.82 16.12 10.17
CA GLY A 119 -12.84 15.10 9.92
C GLY A 119 -12.26 13.69 9.80
N ASP A 120 -11.09 13.54 9.18
CA ASP A 120 -10.41 12.23 8.98
C ASP A 120 -10.24 11.44 10.29
N THR A 121 -10.08 12.14 11.41
CA THR A 121 -9.97 11.52 12.74
C THR A 121 -11.29 11.61 13.50
N MET A 122 -11.95 12.77 13.47
CA MET A 122 -13.12 13.05 14.29
C MET A 122 -14.38 12.28 13.86
N LEU A 123 -14.48 11.90 12.59
CA LEU A 123 -15.66 11.22 12.06
C LEU A 123 -15.70 9.72 12.36
N LYS A 124 -14.56 9.10 12.73
CA LYS A 124 -14.45 7.63 12.94
C LYS A 124 -15.49 7.05 13.89
N ASP A 125 -15.84 7.79 14.95
CA ASP A 125 -16.85 7.41 15.95
C ASP A 125 -18.11 8.28 15.91
N PHE A 126 -18.20 9.20 14.94
CA PHE A 126 -19.33 10.11 14.81
C PHE A 126 -20.54 9.40 14.21
N LYS A 127 -21.64 9.36 14.95
CA LYS A 127 -22.87 8.63 14.57
C LYS A 127 -23.87 9.48 13.78
N GLY A 128 -23.52 10.73 13.48
CA GLY A 128 -24.36 11.66 12.73
C GLY A 128 -23.99 11.74 11.26
N SER A 129 -24.72 12.58 10.54
CA SER A 129 -24.47 12.87 9.13
C SER A 129 -23.30 13.83 8.94
N LEU A 130 -22.69 13.81 7.76
CA LEU A 130 -21.62 14.73 7.41
C LEU A 130 -22.06 16.19 7.59
N GLY A 131 -23.28 16.51 7.16
CA GLY A 131 -23.85 17.85 7.30
C GLY A 131 -24.05 18.31 8.75
N GLU A 132 -24.44 17.40 9.66
CA GLU A 132 -24.54 17.73 11.10
C GLU A 132 -23.17 18.10 11.68
N TYR A 133 -22.13 17.34 11.32
CA TYR A 133 -20.75 17.60 11.75
C TYR A 133 -20.27 18.96 11.24
N TYR A 134 -20.26 19.19 9.92
CA TYR A 134 -19.78 20.44 9.35
C TYR A 134 -20.56 21.64 9.85
N THR A 135 -21.90 21.58 9.89
CA THR A 135 -22.72 22.69 10.36
C THR A 135 -22.37 23.07 11.80
N THR A 136 -22.24 22.08 12.69
CA THR A 136 -21.99 22.32 14.11
C THR A 136 -20.58 22.89 14.34
N VAL A 137 -19.57 22.26 13.75
CA VAL A 137 -18.16 22.66 13.96
C VAL A 137 -17.88 23.99 13.29
N PHE A 138 -18.40 24.21 12.08
CA PHE A 138 -18.23 25.47 11.35
C PHE A 138 -18.89 26.64 12.08
N GLN A 139 -20.12 26.46 12.58
CA GLN A 139 -20.80 27.51 13.34
C GLN A 139 -19.98 27.92 14.56
N LYS A 140 -19.49 26.95 15.34
CA LYS A 140 -18.64 27.22 16.51
C LYS A 140 -17.37 27.99 16.14
N LYS A 141 -16.69 27.57 15.07
CA LYS A 141 -15.47 28.24 14.58
C LYS A 141 -15.73 29.66 14.08
N MET A 142 -16.84 29.86 13.39
CA MET A 142 -17.26 31.19 12.93
C MET A 142 -17.56 32.14 14.10
N GLU A 143 -18.16 31.65 15.19
CA GLU A 143 -18.42 32.44 16.40
C GLU A 143 -17.14 32.79 17.17
N GLU A 144 -16.12 31.92 17.14
CA GLU A 144 -14.79 32.16 17.73
C GLU A 144 -13.98 33.21 16.95
N GLU A 145 -14.00 33.14 15.62
CA GLU A 145 -13.06 33.84 14.73
C GLU A 145 -13.59 35.14 14.12
N PHE A 146 -14.90 35.40 14.20
CA PHE A 146 -15.54 36.52 13.52
C PHE A 146 -16.64 37.22 14.34
N SER A 147 -16.85 38.51 14.03
CA SER A 147 -17.95 39.31 14.60
C SER A 147 -19.33 38.93 14.04
N THR A 148 -20.41 39.34 14.72
CA THR A 148 -21.80 39.03 14.34
C THR A 148 -22.16 39.44 12.91
N SER A 149 -21.53 40.47 12.34
CA SER A 149 -21.76 40.90 10.95
C SER A 149 -21.28 39.89 9.89
N HIS A 150 -20.30 39.05 10.22
CA HIS A 150 -19.76 38.02 9.32
C HIS A 150 -20.50 36.68 9.45
N SER A 151 -21.33 36.51 10.47
CA SER A 151 -22.16 35.31 10.65
C SER A 151 -23.08 35.03 9.44
N THR A 152 -23.59 36.09 8.81
CA THR A 152 -24.45 35.97 7.61
C THR A 152 -23.65 35.53 6.40
N LEU A 153 -22.46 36.09 6.19
CA LEU A 153 -21.57 35.68 5.11
C LEU A 153 -21.10 34.24 5.28
N GLY A 154 -20.76 33.83 6.51
CA GLY A 154 -20.44 32.44 6.85
C GLY A 154 -21.54 31.46 6.45
N ARG A 155 -22.82 31.81 6.64
CA ARG A 155 -23.95 30.96 6.18
C ARG A 155 -23.98 30.80 4.66
N TYR A 156 -23.64 31.84 3.90
CA TYR A 156 -23.61 31.76 2.43
C TYR A 156 -22.48 30.85 1.95
N PHE A 157 -21.30 30.95 2.58
CA PHE A 157 -20.18 30.06 2.33
C PHE A 157 -20.49 28.62 2.73
N LEU A 158 -21.17 28.39 3.85
CA LEU A 158 -21.57 27.05 4.28
C LEU A 158 -22.55 26.41 3.29
N ASP A 159 -23.53 27.17 2.78
CA ASP A 159 -24.46 26.71 1.73
C ASP A 159 -23.73 26.37 0.42
N TRP A 160 -22.73 27.16 0.05
CA TRP A 160 -21.89 26.87 -1.12
C TRP A 160 -21.03 25.63 -0.89
N PHE A 161 -20.40 25.52 0.28
CA PHE A 161 -19.53 24.39 0.63
C PHE A 161 -20.31 23.08 0.70
N GLN A 162 -21.52 23.10 1.24
CA GLN A 162 -22.43 21.96 1.15
C GLN A 162 -22.62 21.48 -0.30
N LYS A 163 -22.85 22.41 -1.25
CA LYS A 163 -23.00 22.04 -2.67
C LYS A 163 -21.70 21.52 -3.24
N PHE A 164 -20.57 22.09 -2.86
CA PHE A 164 -19.24 21.63 -3.29
C PHE A 164 -19.01 20.18 -2.84
N GLU A 165 -19.14 19.89 -1.54
CA GLU A 165 -19.00 18.54 -0.98
C GLU A 165 -19.99 17.55 -1.62
N ASN A 166 -21.25 17.95 -1.80
CA ASN A 166 -22.23 17.10 -2.50
C ASN A 166 -21.81 16.77 -3.95
N ASN A 167 -21.13 17.68 -4.65
CA ASN A 167 -20.60 17.38 -5.99
C ASN A 167 -19.45 16.37 -5.94
N ILE A 168 -18.61 16.41 -4.90
CA ILE A 168 -17.52 15.46 -4.70
C ILE A 168 -18.07 14.08 -4.32
N ASP A 169 -18.96 14.01 -3.32
CA ASP A 169 -19.55 12.77 -2.84
C ASP A 169 -20.57 12.17 -3.81
N GLY A 170 -21.21 13.03 -4.60
CA GLY A 170 -22.35 12.66 -5.43
C GLY A 170 -23.61 12.41 -4.62
N SER A 171 -23.79 13.13 -3.51
CA SER A 171 -24.95 13.05 -2.62
C SER A 171 -26.02 14.09 -2.97
N ASP A 172 -27.30 13.78 -2.72
CA ASP A 172 -28.38 14.75 -2.89
C ASP A 172 -28.38 15.76 -1.72
N SER A 173 -27.87 15.34 -0.56
CA SER A 173 -27.65 16.19 0.62
C SER A 173 -26.60 15.57 1.55
N TRP A 174 -25.61 16.36 2.00
CA TRP A 174 -24.65 15.94 3.02
C TRP A 174 -25.27 15.52 4.38
N PHE A 175 -26.56 15.83 4.63
CA PHE A 175 -27.29 15.34 5.81
C PHE A 175 -27.74 13.88 5.66
N GLU A 176 -27.63 13.32 4.46
CA GLU A 176 -27.83 11.90 4.20
C GLU A 176 -26.51 11.14 4.10
N THR A 177 -25.39 11.83 3.85
CA THR A 177 -24.04 11.25 3.86
C THR A 177 -23.67 10.83 5.28
N SER A 178 -23.17 9.62 5.44
CA SER A 178 -22.66 9.13 6.71
C SER A 178 -21.36 9.85 7.06
N GLY A 179 -21.30 10.49 8.23
CA GLY A 179 -20.06 11.10 8.72
C GLY A 179 -18.97 10.05 8.87
N ARG A 180 -19.24 8.97 9.60
CA ARG A 180 -18.30 7.86 9.79
C ARG A 180 -17.95 7.13 8.50
N GLY A 181 -18.94 6.92 7.63
CA GLY A 181 -18.77 6.21 6.37
C GLY A 181 -17.79 6.88 5.42
N LEU A 182 -17.60 8.20 5.53
CA LEU A 182 -16.60 8.94 4.76
C LEU A 182 -15.17 8.46 5.07
N THR A 183 -14.87 8.09 6.32
CA THR A 183 -13.55 7.59 6.72
C THR A 183 -13.18 6.22 6.14
N GLU A 184 -14.15 5.55 5.50
CA GLU A 184 -13.90 4.29 4.79
C GLU A 184 -13.34 4.54 3.38
N TYR A 185 -13.48 5.75 2.82
CA TYR A 185 -12.89 6.13 1.54
C TYR A 185 -11.37 6.28 1.67
N TRP A 186 -10.62 5.80 0.68
CA TRP A 186 -9.17 6.01 0.61
C TRP A 186 -8.85 7.02 -0.48
N GLU A 187 -8.25 8.15 -0.08
CA GLU A 187 -7.73 9.11 -1.03
C GLU A 187 -6.38 8.65 -1.59
N CYS A 188 -6.23 8.66 -2.91
CA CYS A 188 -4.95 8.38 -3.57
C CYS A 188 -4.03 9.59 -3.45
N GLU A 189 -2.78 9.40 -3.01
CA GLU A 189 -1.81 10.48 -2.84
C GLU A 189 -1.43 11.16 -4.15
N GLY A 190 -0.94 12.40 -4.07
CA GLY A 190 -0.49 13.20 -5.22
C GLY A 190 -1.57 14.16 -5.72
N ASN A 191 -1.50 14.56 -6.99
CA ASN A 191 -2.47 15.50 -7.55
C ASN A 191 -3.83 14.83 -7.82
N LEU A 192 -4.89 15.33 -7.17
CA LEU A 192 -6.26 14.83 -7.31
C LEU A 192 -6.99 15.32 -8.57
N LEU A 193 -6.45 16.30 -9.29
CA LEU A 193 -7.09 16.95 -10.44
C LEU A 193 -6.23 16.80 -11.69
N LEU A 194 -5.97 15.56 -12.12
CA LEU A 194 -5.25 15.28 -13.35
C LEU A 194 -6.21 15.22 -14.55
N ALA A 195 -5.97 16.08 -15.53
CA ALA A 195 -6.71 16.18 -16.78
C ALA A 195 -6.03 15.40 -17.92
N TRP A 196 -6.82 14.96 -18.90
CA TRP A 196 -6.32 14.30 -20.10
C TRP A 196 -5.82 15.33 -21.11
N LYS A 197 -4.57 15.17 -21.57
CA LYS A 197 -3.96 16.10 -22.54
C LYS A 197 -4.71 16.18 -23.88
N SER A 198 -5.37 15.08 -24.28
CA SER A 198 -6.18 15.01 -25.50
C SER A 198 -7.12 13.82 -25.47
N GLY A 199 -8.23 13.88 -26.20
CA GLY A 199 -9.17 12.76 -26.40
C GLY A 199 -10.04 12.39 -25.19
N GLY A 200 -9.93 13.14 -24.09
CA GLY A 200 -10.80 13.04 -22.92
C GLY A 200 -10.66 11.72 -22.16
N TYR A 201 -11.54 11.54 -21.18
CA TYR A 201 -11.48 10.41 -20.26
C TYR A 201 -11.73 9.06 -20.93
N GLN A 202 -12.42 9.00 -22.08
CA GLN A 202 -12.68 7.73 -22.78
C GLN A 202 -11.42 6.94 -23.14
N LYS A 203 -10.26 7.59 -23.23
CA LYS A 203 -8.97 6.91 -23.49
C LYS A 203 -8.65 5.83 -22.46
N VAL A 204 -9.19 5.90 -21.24
CA VAL A 204 -9.06 4.83 -20.26
C VAL A 204 -9.63 3.50 -20.76
N LEU A 205 -10.69 3.54 -21.57
CA LEU A 205 -11.34 2.35 -22.12
C LEU A 205 -10.42 1.69 -23.15
N ASP A 206 -9.76 2.49 -23.99
CA ASP A 206 -8.76 2.02 -24.93
C ASP A 206 -7.55 1.40 -24.22
N LEU A 207 -7.11 1.99 -23.09
CA LEU A 207 -6.04 1.44 -22.27
C LEU A 207 -6.44 0.09 -21.65
N LEU A 208 -7.65 -0.03 -21.10
CA LEU A 208 -8.17 -1.28 -20.53
C LEU A 208 -8.24 -2.41 -21.57
N MET A 209 -8.55 -2.07 -22.82
CA MET A 209 -8.63 -3.04 -23.93
C MET A 209 -7.29 -3.22 -24.65
N HIS A 210 -6.20 -2.62 -24.15
CA HIS A 210 -4.87 -2.66 -24.75
C HIS A 210 -4.79 -2.15 -26.21
N LYS A 211 -5.67 -1.21 -26.60
CA LYS A 211 -5.65 -0.58 -27.92
C LYS A 211 -4.57 0.49 -28.10
N TYR A 212 -3.87 0.84 -27.02
CA TYR A 212 -2.86 1.90 -26.97
C TYR A 212 -1.55 1.37 -26.34
N PRO A 213 -0.36 1.72 -26.88
CA PRO A 213 -0.11 2.59 -28.03
C PRO A 213 -0.22 1.88 -29.39
N ASP A 214 -0.20 0.53 -29.40
CA ASP A 214 -0.25 -0.29 -30.61
C ASP A 214 -1.50 -1.18 -30.61
N LYS A 215 -2.36 -0.99 -31.62
CA LYS A 215 -3.56 -1.81 -31.83
C LYS A 215 -3.27 -3.30 -32.03
N LYS A 216 -2.03 -3.69 -32.34
CA LYS A 216 -1.65 -5.11 -32.45
C LYS A 216 -1.65 -5.84 -31.10
N MET A 217 -1.58 -5.11 -29.99
CA MET A 217 -1.61 -5.65 -28.63
C MET A 217 -3.03 -5.69 -28.05
N GLU A 218 -4.04 -5.34 -28.86
CA GLU A 218 -5.44 -5.30 -28.44
C GLU A 218 -5.89 -6.65 -27.90
N VAL A 219 -6.45 -6.63 -26.70
CA VAL A 219 -7.24 -7.75 -26.20
C VAL A 219 -8.60 -7.62 -26.88
N PRO A 220 -9.00 -8.56 -27.76
CA PRO A 220 -10.20 -8.40 -28.56
C PRO A 220 -11.43 -8.56 -27.66
N VAL A 221 -11.86 -7.47 -27.05
CA VAL A 221 -13.05 -7.38 -26.20
C VAL A 221 -14.23 -6.80 -26.99
N ASP A 222 -13.95 -5.84 -27.87
CA ASP A 222 -14.94 -5.16 -28.73
C ASP A 222 -15.82 -6.13 -29.52
N CYS A 223 -15.23 -7.16 -30.11
CA CYS A 223 -15.96 -8.13 -30.94
C CYS A 223 -16.96 -8.98 -30.15
N HIS A 224 -16.88 -8.97 -28.82
CA HIS A 224 -17.76 -9.69 -27.90
C HIS A 224 -18.90 -8.81 -27.36
N ILE A 225 -18.90 -7.51 -27.64
CA ILE A 225 -19.93 -6.58 -27.18
C ILE A 225 -21.17 -6.68 -28.08
N LYS A 226 -22.33 -6.82 -27.44
CA LYS A 226 -23.66 -6.73 -28.06
C LYS A 226 -24.35 -5.49 -27.49
N TYR A 227 -24.44 -4.45 -28.30
CA TYR A 227 -25.14 -3.20 -27.98
C TYR A 227 -26.65 -3.37 -28.03
N GLU A 228 -27.36 -2.43 -27.41
CA GLU A 228 -28.83 -2.42 -27.32
C GLU A 228 -29.42 -3.71 -26.72
N LYS A 229 -28.64 -4.37 -25.85
CA LYS A 229 -29.01 -5.57 -25.09
C LYS A 229 -29.31 -5.22 -23.64
N GLU A 230 -30.45 -4.58 -23.41
CA GLU A 230 -30.94 -4.30 -22.07
C GLU A 230 -31.36 -5.61 -21.38
N VAL A 231 -30.60 -6.04 -20.39
CA VAL A 231 -30.93 -7.24 -19.59
C VAL A 231 -32.13 -6.98 -18.69
N THR A 232 -33.15 -7.81 -18.81
CA THR A 232 -34.40 -7.74 -18.03
C THR A 232 -34.51 -8.83 -16.97
N TYR A 233 -33.98 -10.04 -17.25
CA TYR A 233 -34.04 -11.16 -16.32
C TYR A 233 -32.72 -11.94 -16.27
N ILE A 234 -32.31 -12.33 -15.07
CA ILE A 234 -31.18 -13.21 -14.78
C ILE A 234 -31.73 -14.39 -13.96
N ILE A 235 -31.87 -15.53 -14.63
CA ILE A 235 -32.35 -16.77 -14.07
C ILE A 235 -31.13 -17.59 -13.67
N TRP A 236 -30.88 -17.70 -12.37
CA TRP A 236 -29.81 -18.50 -11.80
C TRP A 236 -30.40 -19.61 -10.93
N LYS A 237 -29.65 -20.69 -10.74
CA LYS A 237 -30.06 -21.80 -9.88
C LYS A 237 -28.92 -22.16 -8.95
N ASN A 238 -29.27 -22.63 -7.76
CA ASN A 238 -28.31 -23.07 -6.76
C ASN A 238 -27.84 -24.53 -6.98
N LEU A 239 -28.16 -25.15 -8.12
CA LEU A 239 -27.87 -26.56 -8.36
C LEU A 239 -26.51 -26.75 -9.07
N PRO A 240 -25.78 -27.84 -8.78
CA PRO A 240 -24.61 -28.27 -9.53
C PRO A 240 -24.88 -28.43 -11.04
N GLY A 241 -23.97 -27.93 -11.87
CA GLY A 241 -24.02 -28.11 -13.34
C GLY A 241 -25.03 -27.26 -14.12
N ASP A 242 -25.92 -26.52 -13.45
CA ASP A 242 -26.82 -25.57 -14.11
C ASP A 242 -26.08 -24.31 -14.59
N LYS A 243 -26.48 -23.81 -15.77
CA LYS A 243 -26.02 -22.52 -16.31
C LYS A 243 -26.96 -21.39 -15.91
N VAL A 244 -26.41 -20.18 -15.79
CA VAL A 244 -27.20 -18.97 -15.62
C VAL A 244 -27.77 -18.56 -16.98
N THR A 245 -29.05 -18.19 -17.03
CA THR A 245 -29.71 -17.66 -18.23
C THR A 245 -29.94 -16.16 -18.07
N VAL A 246 -29.58 -15.38 -19.08
CA VAL A 246 -29.71 -13.93 -19.12
C VAL A 246 -30.61 -13.55 -20.29
N GLU A 247 -31.76 -12.95 -20.01
CA GLU A 247 -32.75 -12.53 -21.01
C GLU A 247 -32.73 -11.00 -21.17
N CYS A 248 -32.81 -10.57 -22.43
CA CYS A 248 -32.83 -9.16 -22.82
C CYS A 248 -34.24 -8.71 -23.20
N SER A 249 -34.49 -7.40 -23.17
CA SER A 249 -35.79 -6.77 -23.48
C SER A 249 -36.26 -7.04 -24.92
N ASP A 250 -35.34 -7.32 -25.84
CA ASP A 250 -35.63 -7.68 -27.23
C ASP A 250 -35.97 -9.17 -27.44
N GLY A 251 -36.03 -9.95 -26.35
CA GLY A 251 -36.32 -11.38 -26.36
C GLY A 251 -35.11 -12.28 -26.63
N SER A 252 -33.91 -11.72 -26.82
CA SER A 252 -32.68 -12.53 -26.92
C SER A 252 -32.27 -13.10 -25.55
N SER A 253 -31.70 -14.30 -25.56
CA SER A 253 -31.32 -15.04 -24.36
C SER A 253 -29.93 -15.64 -24.50
N TYR A 254 -29.15 -15.59 -23.42
CA TYR A 254 -27.76 -16.06 -23.33
C TYR A 254 -27.60 -16.98 -22.13
N THR A 255 -26.77 -18.01 -22.25
CA THR A 255 -26.47 -18.92 -21.14
C THR A 255 -24.97 -18.92 -20.85
N ALA A 256 -24.61 -19.01 -19.57
CA ALA A 256 -23.22 -18.93 -19.12
C ALA A 256 -22.98 -19.72 -17.83
N ASP A 257 -21.72 -20.09 -17.60
CA ASP A 257 -21.24 -20.63 -16.33
C ASP A 257 -21.18 -19.58 -15.23
N HIS A 258 -20.86 -18.35 -15.61
CA HIS A 258 -20.75 -17.20 -14.72
C HIS A 258 -21.38 -15.97 -15.36
N VAL A 259 -22.05 -15.16 -14.55
CA VAL A 259 -22.49 -13.82 -14.95
C VAL A 259 -21.85 -12.78 -14.04
N ILE A 260 -21.15 -11.82 -14.65
CA ILE A 260 -20.61 -10.65 -13.95
C ILE A 260 -21.57 -9.47 -14.19
N VAL A 261 -22.23 -9.02 -13.14
CA VAL A 261 -23.18 -7.91 -13.18
C VAL A 261 -22.44 -6.61 -12.86
N THR A 262 -22.42 -5.67 -13.82
CA THR A 262 -21.69 -4.40 -13.70
C THR A 262 -22.56 -3.15 -13.84
N VAL A 263 -23.88 -3.34 -13.82
CA VAL A 263 -24.85 -2.23 -13.88
C VAL A 263 -24.71 -1.30 -12.67
N SER A 264 -25.10 -0.04 -12.84
CA SER A 264 -24.99 0.96 -11.77
C SER A 264 -25.84 0.58 -10.54
N LEU A 265 -25.47 1.13 -9.38
CA LEU A 265 -26.28 1.00 -8.17
C LEU A 265 -27.70 1.56 -8.37
N GLY A 266 -27.87 2.61 -9.19
CA GLY A 266 -29.17 3.17 -9.53
C GLY A 266 -30.08 2.18 -10.26
N VAL A 267 -29.53 1.41 -11.20
CA VAL A 267 -30.24 0.32 -11.88
C VAL A 267 -30.58 -0.81 -10.90
N LEU A 268 -29.64 -1.21 -10.03
CA LEU A 268 -29.89 -2.24 -9.03
C LEU A 268 -31.00 -1.82 -8.05
N LYS A 269 -31.00 -0.56 -7.59
CA LYS A 269 -32.07 -0.03 -6.72
C LYS A 269 -33.44 -0.13 -7.37
N GLU A 270 -33.52 0.17 -8.66
CA GLU A 270 -34.77 0.11 -9.41
C GLU A 270 -35.21 -1.32 -9.70
N LYS A 271 -34.30 -2.18 -10.14
CA LYS A 271 -34.65 -3.45 -10.81
C LYS A 271 -34.28 -4.71 -10.04
N ALA A 272 -33.47 -4.67 -8.99
CA ALA A 272 -32.97 -5.90 -8.36
C ALA A 272 -34.05 -6.83 -7.79
N TRP A 273 -35.24 -6.30 -7.48
CA TRP A 273 -36.37 -7.09 -6.98
C TRP A 273 -37.06 -7.93 -8.08
N SER A 274 -36.91 -7.58 -9.35
CA SER A 274 -37.51 -8.28 -10.50
C SER A 274 -36.49 -8.86 -11.48
N MET A 275 -35.26 -8.32 -11.49
CA MET A 275 -34.20 -8.72 -12.42
C MET A 275 -33.61 -10.09 -12.10
N PHE A 276 -33.68 -10.57 -10.85
CA PHE A 276 -33.04 -11.83 -10.44
C PHE A 276 -34.07 -12.88 -10.03
N TYR A 277 -33.93 -14.08 -10.58
CA TYR A 277 -34.72 -15.24 -10.19
C TYR A 277 -33.81 -16.46 -9.91
N PRO A 278 -33.83 -17.03 -8.69
CA PRO A 278 -34.55 -16.56 -7.51
C PRO A 278 -34.04 -15.18 -7.04
N ALA A 279 -34.81 -14.54 -6.16
CA ALA A 279 -34.48 -13.22 -5.65
C ALA A 279 -33.12 -13.20 -4.92
N LEU A 280 -32.44 -12.05 -4.93
CA LEU A 280 -31.17 -11.87 -4.23
C LEU A 280 -31.34 -12.04 -2.71
N PRO A 281 -30.31 -12.54 -1.98
CA PRO A 281 -30.37 -12.69 -0.53
C PRO A 281 -30.64 -11.35 0.20
N PRO A 282 -31.29 -11.36 1.38
CA PRO A 282 -31.63 -10.16 2.12
C PRO A 282 -30.43 -9.25 2.43
N ARG A 283 -29.25 -9.82 2.70
CA ARG A 283 -28.02 -9.04 2.95
C ARG A 283 -27.62 -8.18 1.75
N LYS A 284 -27.71 -8.73 0.55
CA LYS A 284 -27.41 -8.02 -0.70
C LYS A 284 -28.48 -7.00 -1.04
N LEU A 285 -29.76 -7.33 -0.81
CA LEU A 285 -30.86 -6.35 -0.95
C LEU A 285 -30.73 -5.18 0.03
N ASN A 286 -30.29 -5.44 1.27
CA ASN A 286 -29.99 -4.39 2.25
C ASN A 286 -28.81 -3.53 1.81
N ALA A 287 -27.79 -4.10 1.15
CA ALA A 287 -26.70 -3.33 0.56
C ALA A 287 -27.20 -2.41 -0.57
N ILE A 288 -27.98 -2.95 -1.51
CA ILE A 288 -28.60 -2.19 -2.61
C ILE A 288 -29.49 -1.07 -2.07
N LYS A 289 -30.26 -1.33 -1.01
CA LYS A 289 -31.11 -0.33 -0.35
C LYS A 289 -30.28 0.71 0.41
N GLY A 290 -29.25 0.26 1.13
CA GLY A 290 -28.47 1.02 2.09
C GLY A 290 -27.47 1.97 1.47
N LEU A 291 -26.65 1.51 0.53
CA LEU A 291 -25.73 2.35 -0.23
C LEU A 291 -26.54 3.37 -1.03
N ALA A 292 -26.08 4.61 -1.15
CA ALA A 292 -26.83 5.67 -1.84
C ALA A 292 -26.19 6.03 -3.17
N ILE A 293 -26.96 6.68 -4.05
CA ILE A 293 -26.52 7.17 -5.36
C ILE A 293 -27.27 8.47 -5.66
N GLY A 294 -26.55 9.58 -5.75
CA GLY A 294 -27.14 10.87 -6.09
C GLY A 294 -27.00 11.20 -7.57
N CYS A 295 -27.27 12.46 -7.91
CA CYS A 295 -27.15 12.95 -9.28
C CYS A 295 -26.35 14.24 -9.35
N VAL A 296 -25.16 14.15 -9.94
CA VAL A 296 -24.30 15.28 -10.32
C VAL A 296 -24.32 15.39 -11.84
N ASN A 297 -24.62 16.59 -12.34
CA ASN A 297 -24.61 16.91 -13.76
C ASN A 297 -23.73 18.11 -14.07
N LYS A 298 -23.26 18.14 -15.32
CA LYS A 298 -22.47 19.22 -15.90
C LYS A 298 -23.26 19.97 -16.95
N ILE A 299 -23.04 21.28 -17.03
CA ILE A 299 -23.62 22.18 -18.03
C ILE A 299 -22.48 22.97 -18.68
N TYR A 300 -22.10 22.60 -19.89
CA TYR A 300 -21.10 23.28 -20.69
C TYR A 300 -21.74 24.37 -21.54
N LEU A 301 -21.24 25.60 -21.44
CA LEU A 301 -21.70 26.77 -22.19
C LEU A 301 -20.56 27.34 -23.01
N LYS A 302 -20.74 27.43 -24.33
CA LYS A 302 -19.78 28.07 -25.24
C LYS A 302 -20.16 29.52 -25.51
N PHE A 303 -19.17 30.40 -25.51
CA PHE A 303 -19.35 31.83 -25.79
C PHE A 303 -18.61 32.26 -27.06
N PRO A 304 -19.07 33.33 -27.74
CA PRO A 304 -18.41 33.83 -28.96
C PRO A 304 -17.00 34.39 -28.69
N TYR A 305 -16.75 34.85 -27.47
CA TYR A 305 -15.45 35.32 -26.99
C TYR A 305 -15.38 35.14 -25.47
N ARG A 306 -14.16 35.09 -24.95
CA ARG A 306 -13.92 35.08 -23.50
C ARG A 306 -14.29 36.45 -22.93
N TRP A 307 -15.42 36.53 -22.25
CA TRP A 307 -15.91 37.78 -21.64
C TRP A 307 -15.48 37.95 -20.19
N TRP A 308 -15.00 36.88 -19.56
CA TRP A 308 -14.56 36.91 -18.17
C TRP A 308 -13.05 37.17 -18.04
N PRO A 309 -12.61 38.01 -17.09
CA PRO A 309 -11.25 38.52 -17.08
C PRO A 309 -10.23 37.49 -16.58
N GLU A 310 -8.99 37.58 -17.08
CA GLU A 310 -7.83 36.96 -16.44
C GLU A 310 -7.50 37.67 -15.11
N PRO A 311 -6.95 36.97 -14.11
CA PRO A 311 -6.49 35.58 -14.13
C PRO A 311 -7.58 34.53 -13.76
N TYR A 312 -8.86 34.90 -13.69
CA TYR A 312 -9.88 34.00 -13.13
C TYR A 312 -10.17 32.77 -14.03
N SER A 313 -10.11 31.59 -13.42
CA SER A 313 -10.47 30.28 -14.00
C SER A 313 -11.94 29.91 -13.76
N GLY A 314 -12.75 30.81 -13.20
CA GLY A 314 -14.17 30.58 -12.93
C GLY A 314 -14.74 31.53 -11.90
N PHE A 315 -15.98 31.28 -11.47
CA PHE A 315 -16.71 32.06 -10.47
C PHE A 315 -17.60 31.16 -9.62
N SER A 316 -17.61 31.39 -8.30
CA SER A 316 -18.41 30.65 -7.32
C SER A 316 -19.59 31.50 -6.83
N PHE A 317 -20.79 30.93 -6.69
CA PHE A 317 -22.01 31.69 -6.42
C PHE A 317 -22.49 31.59 -4.97
N LEU A 318 -22.58 32.74 -4.30
CA LEU A 318 -23.10 32.89 -2.94
C LEU A 318 -24.50 33.54 -2.96
N TRP A 319 -25.52 32.81 -2.52
CA TRP A 319 -26.88 33.34 -2.51
C TRP A 319 -27.17 34.14 -1.24
N THR A 320 -27.66 35.38 -1.39
CA THR A 320 -28.22 36.12 -0.25
C THR A 320 -29.57 35.55 0.17
N ASP A 321 -29.95 35.72 1.45
CA ASP A 321 -31.22 35.19 1.97
C ASP A 321 -32.45 35.76 1.26
N GLU A 322 -32.40 37.04 0.89
CA GLU A 322 -33.46 37.74 0.17
C GLU A 322 -33.64 37.16 -1.24
N ASP A 323 -32.55 37.07 -2.01
CA ASP A 323 -32.60 36.51 -3.35
C ASP A 323 -32.99 35.03 -3.33
N LYS A 324 -32.46 34.24 -2.40
CA LYS A 324 -32.81 32.80 -2.29
C LYS A 324 -34.30 32.59 -2.09
N GLN A 325 -34.98 33.49 -1.37
CA GLN A 325 -36.44 33.43 -1.18
C GLN A 325 -37.22 33.70 -2.47
N THR A 326 -36.71 34.54 -3.38
CA THR A 326 -37.37 34.84 -4.66
C THR A 326 -37.45 33.64 -5.60
N PHE A 327 -36.57 32.65 -5.42
CA PHE A 327 -36.53 31.42 -6.22
C PHE A 327 -37.21 30.21 -5.54
N LYS A 328 -37.79 30.37 -4.34
CA LYS A 328 -38.48 29.28 -3.63
C LYS A 328 -39.80 28.86 -4.33
N PRO A 329 -40.17 27.57 -4.28
CA PRO A 329 -41.50 27.10 -4.67
C PRO A 329 -42.63 27.77 -3.89
N SER A 330 -43.57 28.40 -4.59
CA SER A 330 -44.83 28.85 -4.01
C SER A 330 -45.90 27.77 -4.27
N GLY A 331 -46.23 26.96 -3.26
CA GLY A 331 -47.37 26.03 -3.29
C GLY A 331 -47.04 24.55 -3.13
N SER A 332 -48.06 23.74 -2.82
CA SER A 332 -47.99 22.29 -2.52
C SER A 332 -47.58 21.38 -3.69
N THR A 333 -47.27 21.95 -4.85
CA THR A 333 -46.79 21.25 -6.05
C THR A 333 -45.28 21.30 -6.23
N GLY A 334 -44.54 21.96 -5.32
CA GLY A 334 -43.08 22.01 -5.35
C GLY A 334 -42.46 22.78 -6.53
N ARG A 335 -43.26 23.48 -7.35
CA ARG A 335 -42.74 24.29 -8.47
C ARG A 335 -42.47 25.72 -8.03
N GLY A 336 -41.21 26.15 -8.16
CA GLY A 336 -40.73 27.55 -8.06
C GLY A 336 -41.68 28.56 -8.70
N VAL A 337 -41.76 29.79 -8.18
CA VAL A 337 -42.24 30.93 -8.97
C VAL A 337 -41.42 30.96 -10.27
N GLY A 338 -42.06 30.77 -11.42
CA GLY A 338 -41.39 30.77 -12.74
C GLY A 338 -40.58 29.52 -13.13
N GLY A 339 -40.59 28.44 -12.35
CA GLY A 339 -39.91 27.18 -12.72
C GLY A 339 -38.37 27.19 -12.67
N LYS A 340 -37.76 28.26 -12.14
CA LYS A 340 -36.30 28.50 -12.15
C LYS A 340 -35.57 28.10 -10.86
N HIS A 341 -36.24 27.39 -9.94
CA HIS A 341 -35.68 27.04 -8.62
C HIS A 341 -34.36 26.25 -8.69
N TRP A 342 -34.17 25.43 -9.74
CA TRP A 342 -32.98 24.61 -9.96
C TRP A 342 -31.68 25.41 -10.13
N LEU A 343 -31.76 26.70 -10.49
CA LEU A 343 -30.60 27.58 -10.64
C LEU A 343 -29.87 27.85 -9.32
N GLN A 344 -30.53 27.69 -8.17
CA GLN A 344 -29.94 27.95 -6.85
C GLN A 344 -28.84 26.95 -6.48
N ASP A 345 -28.83 25.79 -7.12
CA ASP A 345 -27.94 24.67 -6.82
C ASP A 345 -26.87 24.46 -7.89
N ILE A 346 -26.73 25.42 -8.81
CA ILE A 346 -25.52 25.58 -9.60
C ILE A 346 -24.44 26.18 -8.67
N LEU A 347 -23.36 25.44 -8.47
CA LEU A 347 -22.25 25.82 -7.60
C LEU A 347 -21.53 27.11 -8.07
N GLY A 348 -21.34 27.19 -9.38
CA GLY A 348 -20.51 28.18 -10.06
C GLY A 348 -20.27 27.75 -11.51
N PHE A 349 -19.49 28.55 -12.24
CA PHE A 349 -19.07 28.25 -13.61
C PHE A 349 -17.55 28.36 -13.73
N TYR A 350 -16.90 27.31 -14.21
CA TYR A 350 -15.44 27.19 -14.26
C TYR A 350 -14.96 26.91 -15.68
N SER A 351 -13.76 27.38 -16.02
CA SER A 351 -13.12 27.09 -17.31
C SER A 351 -12.91 25.60 -17.49
N VAL A 352 -12.87 25.18 -18.75
CA VAL A 352 -12.64 23.78 -19.12
C VAL A 352 -11.26 23.67 -19.77
N ASP A 353 -10.47 22.68 -19.34
CA ASP A 353 -9.13 22.46 -19.88
C ASP A 353 -9.16 22.33 -21.41
N ASN A 354 -8.23 23.00 -22.09
CA ASN A 354 -8.13 23.05 -23.56
C ASN A 354 -9.37 23.61 -24.28
N GLN A 355 -10.27 24.30 -23.57
CA GLN A 355 -11.51 24.88 -24.11
C GLN A 355 -11.68 26.34 -23.65
N PRO A 356 -10.93 27.30 -24.22
CA PRO A 356 -10.80 28.66 -23.69
C PRO A 356 -12.09 29.51 -23.73
N LEU A 357 -13.09 29.08 -24.51
CA LEU A 357 -14.38 29.75 -24.69
C LEU A 357 -15.54 29.03 -24.01
N VAL A 358 -15.26 28.01 -23.20
CA VAL A 358 -16.28 27.17 -22.56
C VAL A 358 -16.21 27.31 -21.05
N LEU A 359 -17.38 27.49 -20.43
CA LEU A 359 -17.58 27.39 -18.98
C LEU A 359 -18.42 26.15 -18.64
N CYS A 360 -18.05 25.45 -17.59
CA CYS A 360 -18.77 24.30 -17.04
C CYS A 360 -19.43 24.67 -15.71
N GLY A 361 -20.75 24.58 -15.66
CA GLY A 361 -21.54 24.65 -14.45
C GLY A 361 -21.78 23.27 -13.84
N TRP A 362 -21.65 23.16 -12.52
CA TRP A 362 -21.89 21.93 -11.76
C TRP A 362 -23.19 22.05 -10.96
N ILE A 363 -24.06 21.05 -11.09
CA ILE A 363 -25.35 20.99 -10.41
C ILE A 363 -25.59 19.60 -9.82
N VAL A 364 -26.04 19.56 -8.57
CA VAL A 364 -26.21 18.32 -7.81
C VAL A 364 -27.62 18.19 -7.21
N GLY A 365 -28.04 16.96 -6.91
CA GLY A 365 -29.22 16.66 -6.13
C GLY A 365 -30.55 16.71 -6.88
N PRO A 366 -31.69 16.85 -6.19
CA PRO A 366 -33.01 16.98 -6.83
C PRO A 366 -33.09 18.09 -7.91
N PRO A 367 -32.43 19.26 -7.75
CA PRO A 367 -32.32 20.30 -8.78
C PRO A 367 -31.71 19.80 -10.10
N SER A 368 -30.67 18.97 -10.04
CA SER A 368 -30.03 18.43 -11.24
C SER A 368 -31.00 17.54 -12.02
N ARG A 369 -31.78 16.69 -11.32
CA ARG A 369 -32.85 15.86 -11.91
C ARG A 369 -33.96 16.72 -12.52
N CYS A 370 -34.33 17.83 -11.87
CA CYS A 370 -35.28 18.77 -12.45
C CYS A 370 -34.75 19.37 -13.76
N MET A 371 -33.48 19.80 -13.76
CA MET A 371 -32.81 20.37 -14.93
C MET A 371 -32.83 19.41 -16.11
N GLU A 372 -32.58 18.11 -15.90
CA GLU A 372 -32.58 17.09 -16.98
C GLU A 372 -33.88 17.05 -17.82
N HIS A 373 -35.02 17.45 -17.24
CA HIS A 373 -36.33 17.44 -17.92
C HIS A 373 -36.67 18.75 -18.64
N LEU A 374 -35.86 19.80 -18.48
CA LEU A 374 -36.04 21.07 -19.19
C LEU A 374 -35.57 20.95 -20.63
N SER A 375 -36.06 21.80 -21.53
CA SER A 375 -35.48 21.94 -22.88
C SER A 375 -34.12 22.63 -22.81
N ASP A 376 -33.26 22.39 -23.80
CA ASP A 376 -31.92 23.00 -23.82
C ASP A 376 -31.99 24.54 -23.83
N GLU A 377 -32.97 25.13 -24.52
CA GLU A 377 -33.21 26.58 -24.53
C GLU A 377 -33.58 27.13 -23.15
N GLN A 378 -34.38 26.40 -22.37
CA GLN A 378 -34.72 26.82 -21.00
C GLN A 378 -33.50 26.80 -20.08
N VAL A 379 -32.60 25.83 -20.26
CA VAL A 379 -31.35 25.74 -19.48
C VAL A 379 -30.38 26.84 -19.90
N ILE A 380 -30.17 27.06 -21.20
CA ILE A 380 -29.35 28.16 -21.73
C ILE A 380 -29.85 29.50 -21.20
N GLN A 381 -31.15 29.77 -21.31
CA GLN A 381 -31.75 31.01 -20.85
C GLN A 381 -31.59 31.18 -19.33
N GLY A 382 -31.81 30.12 -18.55
CA GLY A 382 -31.65 30.16 -17.09
C GLY A 382 -30.19 30.42 -16.67
N CYS A 383 -29.24 29.72 -17.27
CA CYS A 383 -27.82 29.93 -16.98
C CYS A 383 -27.33 31.31 -17.44
N PHE A 384 -27.81 31.80 -18.59
CA PHE A 384 -27.49 33.15 -19.07
C PHE A 384 -27.97 34.23 -18.10
N GLU A 385 -29.21 34.15 -17.63
CA GLU A 385 -29.74 35.08 -16.63
C GLU A 385 -28.99 34.98 -15.29
N LEU A 386 -28.60 33.76 -14.89
CA LEU A 386 -27.81 33.54 -13.67
C LEU A 386 -26.44 34.23 -13.76
N LEU A 387 -25.74 34.04 -14.89
CA LEU A 387 -24.47 34.72 -15.16
C LEU A 387 -24.65 36.23 -15.20
N GLN A 388 -25.72 36.76 -15.80
CA GLN A 388 -26.02 38.20 -15.76
C GLN A 388 -26.24 38.73 -14.35
N LYS A 389 -26.95 37.97 -13.50
CA LYS A 389 -27.23 38.35 -12.11
C LYS A 389 -25.97 38.44 -11.26
N PHE A 390 -25.10 37.43 -11.33
CA PHE A 390 -23.89 37.37 -10.51
C PHE A 390 -22.73 38.14 -11.16
N ALA A 391 -22.39 37.83 -12.41
CA ALA A 391 -21.16 38.30 -13.04
C ALA A 391 -21.33 39.61 -13.86
N GLY A 392 -22.56 39.99 -14.22
CA GLY A 392 -22.79 41.13 -15.12
C GLY A 392 -22.37 42.48 -14.52
N LYS A 393 -22.60 42.69 -13.22
CA LYS A 393 -22.23 43.93 -12.53
C LYS A 393 -20.78 43.96 -12.10
N CYS A 394 -20.22 42.83 -11.65
CA CYS A 394 -18.89 42.82 -11.02
C CYS A 394 -17.75 43.09 -12.00
N PHE A 395 -17.86 42.61 -13.25
CA PHE A 395 -16.81 42.79 -14.25
C PHE A 395 -17.04 43.98 -15.18
N ASN A 396 -18.16 44.70 -15.02
CA ASN A 396 -18.55 45.81 -15.89
C ASN A 396 -18.51 45.44 -17.39
N VAL A 397 -18.91 44.20 -17.72
CA VAL A 397 -18.95 43.65 -19.08
C VAL A 397 -20.37 43.29 -19.47
N THR A 398 -20.69 43.42 -20.76
CA THR A 398 -21.92 42.83 -21.30
C THR A 398 -21.66 41.35 -21.60
N ILE A 399 -22.24 40.47 -20.78
CA ILE A 399 -22.12 39.02 -20.98
C ILE A 399 -22.86 38.64 -22.26
N PRO A 400 -22.17 38.04 -23.26
CA PRO A 400 -22.84 37.55 -24.46
C PRO A 400 -23.68 36.31 -24.12
N ARG A 401 -24.76 36.13 -24.87
CA ARG A 401 -25.54 34.88 -24.79
C ARG A 401 -24.67 33.70 -25.22
N PRO A 402 -24.70 32.55 -24.54
CA PRO A 402 -24.03 31.34 -25.02
C PRO A 402 -24.48 30.97 -26.43
N GLU A 403 -23.55 30.59 -27.30
CA GLU A 403 -23.84 30.14 -28.68
C GLU A 403 -24.49 28.76 -28.68
N CYS A 404 -24.03 27.87 -27.79
CA CYS A 404 -24.54 26.52 -27.64
C CYS A 404 -24.26 25.98 -26.23
N MET A 405 -24.90 24.85 -25.92
CA MET A 405 -24.76 24.14 -24.65
C MET A 405 -24.68 22.64 -24.86
N VAL A 406 -23.90 21.96 -24.01
CA VAL A 406 -23.92 20.50 -23.84
C VAL A 406 -24.10 20.18 -22.36
N ARG A 407 -24.88 19.15 -22.02
CA ARG A 407 -25.11 18.77 -20.62
C ARG A 407 -25.21 17.27 -20.44
N SER A 408 -24.92 16.80 -19.23
CA SER A 408 -25.15 15.41 -18.84
C SER A 408 -26.59 15.18 -18.34
N ARG A 409 -27.07 13.93 -18.46
CA ARG A 409 -28.39 13.49 -17.97
C ARG A 409 -28.31 12.08 -17.39
N TRP A 410 -27.63 11.94 -16.25
CA TRP A 410 -27.33 10.63 -15.66
C TRP A 410 -28.52 10.00 -14.92
N SER A 411 -29.43 10.81 -14.37
CA SER A 411 -30.54 10.28 -13.56
C SER A 411 -31.72 9.80 -14.40
N SER A 412 -32.05 10.51 -15.48
CA SER A 412 -33.17 10.18 -16.38
C SER A 412 -32.84 9.06 -17.36
N ASN A 413 -31.55 8.79 -17.61
CA ASN A 413 -31.16 7.62 -18.37
C ASN A 413 -31.51 6.33 -17.57
N PRO A 414 -32.37 5.45 -18.13
CA PRO A 414 -32.87 4.26 -17.44
C PRO A 414 -31.78 3.21 -17.15
N HIS A 415 -30.65 3.26 -17.85
CA HIS A 415 -29.50 2.35 -17.74
C HIS A 415 -28.43 2.85 -16.76
N PHE A 416 -28.56 4.06 -16.19
CA PHE A 416 -27.63 4.60 -15.18
C PHE A 416 -28.32 5.04 -13.89
N ARG A 417 -29.42 5.80 -13.96
CA ARG A 417 -30.22 6.24 -12.80
C ARG A 417 -29.43 6.92 -11.67
N GLY A 418 -28.40 7.70 -12.03
CA GLY A 418 -27.57 8.45 -11.09
C GLY A 418 -26.08 8.47 -11.45
N SER A 419 -25.29 9.25 -10.71
CA SER A 419 -23.91 9.60 -11.09
C SER A 419 -22.85 8.74 -10.43
N TYR A 420 -22.79 8.65 -9.11
CA TYR A 420 -21.85 7.79 -8.38
C TYR A 420 -22.36 7.48 -6.95
N SER A 421 -21.84 6.42 -6.34
CA SER A 421 -22.38 5.86 -5.09
C SER A 421 -21.61 6.27 -3.85
N PHE A 422 -22.29 6.44 -2.72
CA PHE A 422 -21.69 6.88 -1.47
C PHE A 422 -22.29 6.18 -0.25
N ARG A 423 -21.62 6.31 0.90
CA ARG A 423 -22.08 5.82 2.20
C ARG A 423 -23.09 6.77 2.82
N SER A 424 -24.30 6.27 3.08
CA SER A 424 -25.37 7.07 3.65
C SER A 424 -25.67 6.70 5.10
N MET A 425 -26.40 7.57 5.80
CA MET A 425 -27.01 7.28 7.10
C MET A 425 -27.92 6.06 7.05
N THR A 426 -28.48 5.73 5.88
CA THR A 426 -29.25 4.49 5.71
C THR A 426 -28.34 3.27 5.60
N SER A 427 -27.14 3.42 5.03
CA SER A 427 -26.12 2.36 5.05
C SER A 427 -25.78 1.98 6.49
N ASP A 428 -25.53 2.97 7.34
CA ASP A 428 -25.17 2.74 8.76
C ASP A 428 -26.29 2.07 9.53
N ARG A 429 -27.52 2.58 9.40
CA ARG A 429 -28.71 2.02 10.06
C ARG A 429 -28.98 0.57 9.66
N LEU A 430 -28.69 0.21 8.41
CA LEU A 430 -28.91 -1.16 7.90
C LEU A 430 -27.67 -2.06 8.08
N GLY A 431 -26.54 -1.54 8.56
CA GLY A 431 -25.27 -2.27 8.56
C GLY A 431 -24.87 -2.72 7.15
N ALA A 432 -25.08 -1.87 6.15
CA ALA A 432 -24.85 -2.16 4.74
C ALA A 432 -23.50 -1.60 4.27
N PHE A 433 -22.68 -2.47 3.68
CA PHE A 433 -21.32 -2.17 3.19
C PHE A 433 -21.19 -2.53 1.72
N ALA A 434 -20.22 -1.95 1.02
CA ALA A 434 -19.93 -2.26 -0.38
C ALA A 434 -19.53 -3.74 -0.55
N SER A 435 -18.77 -4.30 0.40
CA SER A 435 -18.45 -5.74 0.49
C SER A 435 -19.67 -6.66 0.47
N HIS A 436 -20.80 -6.26 1.07
CA HIS A 436 -22.04 -7.04 1.01
C HIS A 436 -22.63 -7.06 -0.40
N LEU A 437 -22.46 -5.97 -1.17
CA LEU A 437 -22.84 -5.93 -2.57
C LEU A 437 -21.84 -6.71 -3.45
N ALA A 438 -20.56 -6.73 -3.09
CA ALA A 438 -19.49 -7.45 -3.78
C ALA A 438 -19.52 -8.97 -3.57
N GLU A 439 -20.24 -9.47 -2.56
CA GLU A 439 -20.31 -10.90 -2.24
C GLU A 439 -20.87 -11.70 -3.43
N PRO A 440 -20.17 -12.74 -3.93
CA PRO A 440 -20.65 -13.53 -5.05
C PRO A 440 -21.80 -14.43 -4.58
N LEU A 441 -22.77 -14.71 -5.45
CA LEU A 441 -23.72 -15.79 -5.23
C LEU A 441 -23.13 -17.07 -5.79
N THR A 442 -23.18 -18.15 -5.02
CA THR A 442 -22.64 -19.45 -5.42
C THR A 442 -23.74 -20.50 -5.58
N ASN A 443 -23.47 -21.56 -6.33
CA ASN A 443 -24.27 -22.78 -6.28
C ASN A 443 -23.92 -23.64 -5.04
N ASP A 444 -24.57 -24.81 -4.89
CA ASP A 444 -24.32 -25.75 -3.78
C ASP A 444 -22.87 -26.26 -3.70
N ASP A 445 -22.15 -26.32 -4.82
CA ASP A 445 -20.72 -26.68 -4.90
C ASP A 445 -19.77 -25.50 -4.63
N LYS A 446 -20.30 -24.39 -4.11
CA LYS A 446 -19.55 -23.14 -3.92
C LYS A 446 -18.97 -22.54 -5.21
N LYS A 447 -19.44 -22.97 -6.40
CA LYS A 447 -19.13 -22.31 -7.68
C LYS A 447 -19.74 -20.92 -7.68
N PRO A 448 -18.97 -19.84 -7.87
CA PRO A 448 -19.58 -18.52 -8.06
C PRO A 448 -20.43 -18.56 -9.33
N VAL A 449 -21.68 -18.12 -9.29
CA VAL A 449 -22.59 -18.09 -10.44
C VAL A 449 -22.97 -16.66 -10.82
N LEU A 450 -23.23 -15.80 -9.84
CA LEU A 450 -23.45 -14.37 -10.03
C LEU A 450 -22.41 -13.57 -9.27
N LEU A 451 -21.69 -12.74 -9.98
CA LEU A 451 -20.62 -11.88 -9.50
C LEU A 451 -21.02 -10.42 -9.70
N PHE A 452 -20.54 -9.51 -8.86
CA PHE A 452 -20.95 -8.11 -8.89
C PHE A 452 -19.71 -7.22 -8.89
N ALA A 453 -19.58 -6.38 -9.92
CA ALA A 453 -18.50 -5.41 -10.05
C ALA A 453 -19.07 -4.01 -10.35
N GLY A 454 -18.24 -2.99 -10.20
CA GLY A 454 -18.61 -1.59 -10.27
C GLY A 454 -18.18 -0.85 -9.00
N GLU A 455 -18.02 0.47 -9.09
CA GLU A 455 -17.53 1.31 -7.97
C GLU A 455 -18.31 1.10 -6.66
N ALA A 456 -19.62 0.88 -6.73
CA ALA A 456 -20.48 0.62 -5.56
C ALA A 456 -20.19 -0.70 -4.82
N THR A 457 -19.33 -1.55 -5.38
CA THR A 457 -18.89 -2.82 -4.79
C THR A 457 -17.49 -2.71 -4.19
N HIS A 458 -16.89 -1.52 -4.18
CA HIS A 458 -15.55 -1.29 -3.64
C HIS A 458 -15.65 -0.60 -2.27
N ASP A 459 -15.03 -1.16 -1.23
CA ASP A 459 -15.14 -0.61 0.13
C ASP A 459 -14.45 0.75 0.28
N HIS A 460 -13.34 0.97 -0.44
CA HIS A 460 -12.50 2.16 -0.29
C HIS A 460 -12.56 3.17 -1.45
N PHE A 461 -12.72 2.71 -2.70
CA PHE A 461 -12.70 3.56 -3.90
C PHE A 461 -14.07 3.66 -4.57
N TYR A 462 -15.14 3.70 -3.78
CA TYR A 462 -16.48 4.00 -4.30
C TYR A 462 -16.50 5.39 -4.97
N SER A 463 -17.48 5.67 -5.81
CA SER A 463 -17.57 6.86 -6.68
C SER A 463 -16.53 7.01 -7.79
N THR A 464 -15.52 6.14 -7.89
CA THR A 464 -14.38 6.36 -8.80
C THR A 464 -14.32 5.38 -9.98
N VAL A 465 -13.60 5.76 -11.04
CA VAL A 465 -13.32 4.84 -12.16
C VAL A 465 -12.29 3.78 -11.78
N HIS A 466 -11.27 4.10 -11.00
CA HIS A 466 -10.26 3.11 -10.61
C HIS A 466 -10.87 2.02 -9.72
N GLY A 467 -11.75 2.38 -8.77
CA GLY A 467 -12.52 1.40 -8.01
C GLY A 467 -13.43 0.52 -8.89
N ALA A 468 -14.03 1.08 -9.95
CA ALA A 468 -14.76 0.29 -10.93
C ALA A 468 -13.86 -0.70 -11.69
N VAL A 469 -12.67 -0.27 -12.14
CA VAL A 469 -11.69 -1.15 -12.82
C VAL A 469 -11.22 -2.27 -11.90
N GLU A 470 -10.81 -1.94 -10.68
CA GLU A 470 -10.31 -2.91 -9.70
C GLU A 470 -11.37 -3.94 -9.31
N SER A 471 -12.62 -3.51 -9.12
CA SER A 471 -13.73 -4.43 -8.87
C SER A 471 -14.00 -5.37 -10.06
N GLY A 472 -13.80 -4.92 -11.30
CA GLY A 472 -13.89 -5.76 -12.49
C GLY A 472 -12.80 -6.85 -12.51
N TRP A 473 -11.56 -6.46 -12.24
CA TRP A 473 -10.45 -7.42 -12.09
C TRP A 473 -10.69 -8.40 -10.95
N ARG A 474 -11.20 -7.93 -9.81
CA ARG A 474 -11.55 -8.76 -8.64
C ARG A 474 -12.50 -9.90 -9.02
N GLU A 475 -13.58 -9.61 -9.76
CA GLU A 475 -14.55 -10.66 -10.13
C GLU A 475 -13.98 -11.63 -11.19
N ALA A 476 -13.17 -11.15 -12.12
CA ALA A 476 -12.46 -12.01 -13.07
C ALA A 476 -11.48 -12.97 -12.35
N ASP A 477 -10.67 -12.44 -11.43
CA ASP A 477 -9.71 -13.23 -10.65
C ASP A 477 -10.43 -14.20 -9.69
N ARG A 478 -11.65 -13.88 -9.22
CA ARG A 478 -12.47 -14.79 -8.41
C ARG A 478 -12.93 -16.02 -9.19
N ILE A 479 -13.36 -15.85 -10.45
CA ILE A 479 -13.68 -16.98 -11.35
C ILE A 479 -12.44 -17.85 -11.57
N PHE A 480 -11.30 -17.22 -11.86
CA PHE A 480 -10.02 -17.91 -12.07
C PHE A 480 -9.61 -18.72 -10.83
N THR A 481 -9.69 -18.11 -9.63
CA THR A 481 -9.36 -18.76 -8.35
C THR A 481 -10.24 -19.99 -8.09
N TYR A 482 -11.54 -19.91 -8.38
CA TYR A 482 -12.45 -21.04 -8.19
C TYR A 482 -12.00 -22.28 -8.98
N TYR A 483 -11.71 -22.12 -10.28
CA TYR A 483 -11.31 -23.24 -11.14
C TYR A 483 -9.92 -23.79 -10.83
N ASN A 484 -9.02 -22.95 -10.32
CA ASN A 484 -7.70 -23.40 -9.86
C ASN A 484 -7.79 -24.23 -8.58
N CYS A 485 -8.70 -23.90 -7.66
CA CYS A 485 -8.85 -24.61 -6.40
C CYS A 485 -9.68 -25.91 -6.48
N HIS A 486 -10.57 -26.06 -7.47
CA HIS A 486 -11.58 -27.13 -7.51
C HIS A 486 -11.44 -28.11 -8.69
N SER A 487 -10.31 -28.13 -9.40
CA SER A 487 -10.07 -29.10 -10.47
C SER A 487 -9.57 -30.46 -9.91
N PRO A 488 -10.32 -31.57 -10.06
CA PRO A 488 -9.89 -32.90 -9.61
C PRO A 488 -8.88 -33.57 -10.56
N ASN A 489 -8.60 -32.96 -11.72
CA ASN A 489 -7.56 -33.37 -12.62
C ASN A 489 -6.29 -32.57 -12.35
N ILE A 490 -5.28 -33.28 -11.83
CA ILE A 490 -3.87 -32.86 -11.69
C ILE A 490 -3.21 -32.61 -13.08
N SER A 491 -3.98 -32.59 -14.17
CA SER A 491 -3.52 -32.20 -15.51
C SER A 491 -3.63 -30.69 -15.80
N VAL A 492 -4.11 -29.87 -14.85
CA VAL A 492 -4.10 -28.39 -14.97
C VAL A 492 -2.78 -27.78 -14.48
N LEU A 493 -1.83 -28.61 -14.02
CA LEU A 493 -0.47 -28.17 -13.70
C LEU A 493 0.30 -27.63 -14.92
N ASP A 494 -0.13 -27.96 -16.14
CA ASP A 494 0.47 -27.45 -17.38
C ASP A 494 0.15 -25.96 -17.65
N HIS A 495 -0.74 -25.34 -16.85
CA HIS A 495 -1.08 -23.91 -16.93
C HIS A 495 -0.90 -23.14 -15.62
N MET A 496 -0.35 -23.78 -14.57
CA MET A 496 0.17 -23.03 -13.43
C MET A 496 1.49 -22.41 -13.83
N ASN A 497 1.76 -21.18 -13.38
CA ASN A 497 3.07 -20.57 -13.54
C ASN A 497 4.07 -21.34 -12.66
N PHE A 498 4.57 -22.46 -13.17
CA PHE A 498 5.68 -23.18 -12.59
C PHE A 498 6.93 -22.33 -12.78
N TYR A 499 7.67 -22.16 -11.68
CA TYR A 499 8.98 -21.53 -11.69
C TYR A 499 10.01 -22.48 -11.12
N GLN A 500 11.23 -22.49 -11.66
CA GLN A 500 12.32 -23.23 -11.04
C GLN A 500 12.54 -22.79 -9.58
N VAL A 501 12.46 -21.48 -9.30
CA VAL A 501 12.61 -20.93 -7.94
C VAL A 501 11.56 -19.87 -7.63
N ILE A 502 10.98 -19.93 -6.42
CA ILE A 502 10.23 -18.81 -5.84
C ILE A 502 11.01 -18.25 -4.66
N VAL A 503 11.18 -16.93 -4.62
CA VAL A 503 11.72 -16.20 -3.48
C VAL A 503 10.56 -15.50 -2.77
N ILE A 504 10.38 -15.73 -1.48
CA ILE A 504 9.34 -15.10 -0.66
C ILE A 504 9.99 -14.02 0.21
N GLY A 505 9.56 -12.78 -0.01
CA GLY A 505 10.15 -11.56 0.56
C GLY A 505 11.14 -10.90 -0.40
N ALA A 506 10.98 -9.59 -0.58
CA ALA A 506 11.87 -8.69 -1.33
C ALA A 506 12.64 -7.74 -0.39
N GLY A 507 12.94 -8.21 0.82
CA GLY A 507 14.01 -7.64 1.64
C GLY A 507 15.38 -7.91 1.02
N ILE A 508 16.43 -7.35 1.63
CA ILE A 508 17.79 -7.44 1.07
C ILE A 508 18.29 -8.88 0.85
N ALA A 509 17.88 -9.84 1.70
CA ALA A 509 18.17 -11.26 1.53
C ALA A 509 17.51 -11.87 0.29
N GLY A 510 16.21 -11.62 0.10
CA GLY A 510 15.48 -12.14 -1.07
C GLY A 510 15.98 -11.52 -2.37
N LEU A 511 16.31 -10.22 -2.36
CA LEU A 511 16.93 -9.54 -3.50
C LEU A 511 18.32 -10.11 -3.82
N ALA A 512 19.14 -10.38 -2.80
CA ALA A 512 20.46 -11.00 -2.97
C ALA A 512 20.35 -12.42 -3.56
N ALA A 513 19.39 -13.21 -3.08
CA ALA A 513 19.14 -14.56 -3.59
C ALA A 513 18.72 -14.52 -5.07
N ALA A 514 17.71 -13.69 -5.40
CA ALA A 514 17.24 -13.55 -6.78
C ALA A 514 18.35 -13.05 -7.71
N LYS A 515 19.10 -12.01 -7.31
CA LYS A 515 20.22 -11.50 -8.10
C LYS A 515 21.30 -12.56 -8.33
N THR A 516 21.65 -13.32 -7.29
CA THR A 516 22.64 -14.40 -7.40
C THR A 516 22.20 -15.49 -8.39
N LEU A 517 20.92 -15.87 -8.38
CA LEU A 517 20.36 -16.84 -9.33
C LEU A 517 20.41 -16.31 -10.77
N ILE A 518 20.02 -15.05 -10.98
CA ILE A 518 20.01 -14.39 -12.30
C ILE A 518 21.42 -14.24 -12.86
N ASP A 519 22.35 -13.75 -12.04
CA ASP A 519 23.76 -13.55 -12.42
C ASP A 519 24.43 -14.88 -12.79
N ASN A 520 23.89 -16.02 -12.34
CA ASN A 520 24.32 -17.38 -12.71
C ASN A 520 23.43 -18.04 -13.79
N GLY A 521 22.59 -17.25 -14.49
CA GLY A 521 21.82 -17.69 -15.65
C GLY A 521 20.49 -18.39 -15.36
N LEU A 522 20.03 -18.44 -14.10
CA LEU A 522 18.71 -18.93 -13.76
C LEU A 522 17.72 -17.76 -13.79
N GLN A 523 16.93 -17.68 -14.87
CA GLN A 523 15.93 -16.61 -15.07
C GLN A 523 14.50 -17.04 -14.73
N ASP A 524 14.25 -18.35 -14.63
CA ASP A 524 12.94 -18.91 -14.32
C ASP A 524 12.64 -18.84 -12.82
N LEU A 525 12.39 -17.63 -12.33
CA LEU A 525 12.07 -17.37 -10.94
C LEU A 525 11.08 -16.22 -10.75
N LYS A 526 10.44 -16.20 -9.57
CA LYS A 526 9.58 -15.09 -9.12
C LYS A 526 9.89 -14.68 -7.69
N ILE A 527 9.84 -13.37 -7.42
CA ILE A 527 9.92 -12.80 -6.07
C ILE A 527 8.51 -12.38 -5.63
N LEU A 528 8.04 -12.88 -4.50
CA LEU A 528 6.73 -12.57 -3.92
C LEU A 528 6.91 -11.73 -2.66
N GLU A 529 6.56 -10.44 -2.73
CA GLU A 529 6.65 -9.51 -1.60
C GLU A 529 5.25 -9.24 -1.04
N ALA A 530 5.11 -9.31 0.28
CA ALA A 530 3.84 -9.11 0.95
C ALA A 530 3.37 -7.65 0.89
N GLN A 531 4.30 -6.72 1.03
CA GLN A 531 4.06 -5.28 1.02
C GLN A 531 3.92 -4.74 -0.42
N ASP A 532 3.47 -3.49 -0.52
CA ASP A 532 3.36 -2.73 -1.76
C ASP A 532 4.70 -2.12 -2.22
N HIS A 533 5.78 -2.36 -1.48
CA HIS A 533 7.13 -1.90 -1.78
C HIS A 533 8.19 -2.96 -1.38
N PRO A 534 9.34 -3.00 -2.07
CA PRO A 534 10.48 -3.83 -1.67
C PRO A 534 11.32 -3.15 -0.57
N GLY A 535 12.25 -3.91 0.03
CA GLY A 535 13.23 -3.39 0.99
C GLY A 535 13.07 -3.94 2.41
N GLY A 536 11.85 -4.34 2.79
CA GLY A 536 11.58 -4.90 4.12
C GLY A 536 11.93 -3.91 5.24
N ARG A 537 12.96 -4.25 6.04
CA ARG A 537 13.46 -3.39 7.14
C ARG A 537 14.45 -2.30 6.69
N ILE A 538 14.74 -2.19 5.40
CA ILE A 538 15.44 -1.04 4.81
C ILE A 538 14.37 -0.06 4.34
N SER A 539 14.19 1.03 5.09
CA SER A 539 13.16 2.04 4.80
C SER A 539 13.70 3.43 5.10
N SER A 540 13.67 4.28 4.07
CA SER A 540 14.17 5.65 4.08
C SER A 540 13.02 6.60 3.74
N VAL A 541 12.88 7.69 4.48
CA VAL A 541 11.87 8.73 4.28
C VAL A 541 12.57 10.02 3.85
N PHE A 542 12.05 10.67 2.80
CA PHE A 542 12.57 11.96 2.37
C PHE A 542 11.96 13.08 3.23
N LEU A 543 12.82 13.89 3.85
CA LEU A 543 12.44 14.96 4.77
C LEU A 543 13.39 16.15 4.58
N ASN A 544 12.85 17.36 4.49
CA ASN A 544 13.60 18.63 4.43
C ASN A 544 14.77 18.66 3.43
N GLY A 545 14.60 18.03 2.26
CA GLY A 545 15.62 18.03 1.20
C GLY A 545 16.69 16.94 1.33
N SER A 546 16.61 16.08 2.35
CA SER A 546 17.52 14.96 2.59
C SER A 546 16.75 13.71 3.04
N TRP A 547 17.43 12.64 3.40
CA TRP A 547 16.84 11.36 3.81
C TRP A 547 17.01 11.12 5.31
N ILE A 548 16.00 10.54 5.94
CA ILE A 548 16.08 9.93 7.27
C ILE A 548 15.82 8.43 7.16
N GLU A 549 16.45 7.66 8.04
CA GLU A 549 16.35 6.20 8.03
C GLU A 549 15.43 5.71 9.13
N VAL A 550 14.19 5.36 8.79
CA VAL A 550 13.24 4.78 9.76
C VAL A 550 13.51 3.29 10.02
N GLY A 551 14.28 2.64 9.14
CA GLY A 551 14.77 1.27 9.27
C GLY A 551 16.28 1.18 9.50
N ALA A 552 16.93 0.25 8.78
CA ALA A 552 18.38 0.15 8.76
C ALA A 552 19.02 1.46 8.31
N GLN A 553 20.08 1.88 9.01
CA GLN A 553 20.70 3.20 8.81
C GLN A 553 22.14 3.15 8.34
N TRP A 554 22.92 2.18 8.82
CA TRP A 554 24.35 2.12 8.57
C TRP A 554 24.79 0.83 7.90
N ILE A 555 25.91 0.91 7.19
CA ILE A 555 26.73 -0.26 6.90
C ILE A 555 27.80 -0.38 8.00
N HIS A 556 27.85 -1.54 8.63
CA HIS A 556 28.85 -1.87 9.64
C HIS A 556 30.07 -2.54 8.99
N GLY A 557 31.15 -1.77 8.86
CA GLY A 557 32.40 -2.22 8.24
C GLY A 557 32.40 -2.16 6.71
N GLN A 558 33.60 -2.18 6.12
CA GLN A 558 33.84 -2.06 4.68
C GLN A 558 34.06 -3.41 3.99
N ASN A 559 34.46 -4.45 4.70
CA ASN A 559 34.77 -5.74 4.07
C ASN A 559 33.55 -6.68 4.00
N ASN A 560 32.40 -6.17 3.56
CA ASN A 560 31.20 -6.97 3.31
C ASN A 560 30.59 -6.66 1.93
N GLU A 561 29.72 -7.54 1.44
CA GLU A 561 29.16 -7.43 0.08
C GLU A 561 28.21 -6.24 -0.10
N VAL A 562 27.48 -5.84 0.96
CA VAL A 562 26.60 -4.66 0.90
C VAL A 562 27.41 -3.39 0.69
N TRP A 563 28.54 -3.24 1.40
CA TRP A 563 29.47 -2.14 1.18
C TRP A 563 30.02 -2.14 -0.24
N LYS A 564 30.53 -3.28 -0.72
CA LYS A 564 31.11 -3.40 -2.07
C LYS A 564 30.09 -3.01 -3.14
N LEU A 565 28.84 -3.45 -2.97
CA LEU A 565 27.75 -3.14 -3.89
C LEU A 565 27.39 -1.66 -3.85
N ALA A 566 27.22 -1.09 -2.66
CA ALA A 566 26.93 0.34 -2.49
C ALA A 566 28.06 1.24 -3.01
N HIS A 567 29.32 0.82 -2.81
CA HIS A 567 30.49 1.51 -3.35
C HIS A 567 30.54 1.43 -4.89
N LYS A 568 30.27 0.25 -5.48
CA LYS A 568 30.20 0.06 -6.93
C LYS A 568 29.20 1.00 -7.60
N TYR A 569 28.07 1.29 -6.94
CA TYR A 569 27.03 2.20 -7.44
C TYR A 569 27.17 3.65 -6.93
N ASP A 570 28.28 3.99 -6.27
CA ASP A 570 28.56 5.33 -5.72
C ASP A 570 27.50 5.88 -4.74
N LEU A 571 26.92 5.00 -3.92
CA LEU A 571 25.82 5.33 -3.02
C LEU A 571 26.27 5.82 -1.63
N LEU A 572 27.55 5.71 -1.29
CA LEU A 572 28.09 5.90 0.07
C LEU A 572 28.43 7.36 0.37
N SER A 573 27.97 7.88 1.51
CA SER A 573 28.34 9.21 1.99
C SER A 573 29.78 9.26 2.51
N THR A 574 30.42 10.43 2.41
CA THR A 574 31.71 10.69 3.05
C THR A 574 31.58 11.05 4.53
N VAL A 575 30.36 11.27 5.02
CA VAL A 575 30.06 11.61 6.41
C VAL A 575 29.56 10.37 7.16
N THR A 576 30.25 10.00 8.24
CA THR A 576 29.85 8.94 9.17
C THR A 576 28.93 9.48 10.25
N SER A 577 28.19 8.58 10.93
CA SER A 577 27.33 8.95 12.06
C SER A 577 28.13 9.44 13.26
N SER A 578 27.57 10.39 14.02
CA SER A 578 28.05 10.81 15.35
C SER A 578 26.96 10.65 16.41
N GLU A 579 25.96 9.81 16.16
CA GLU A 579 24.90 9.49 17.12
C GLU A 579 25.48 8.80 18.37
N GLY A 580 24.93 9.12 19.54
CA GLY A 580 25.46 8.68 20.83
C GLY A 580 26.55 9.59 21.42
N GLU A 581 27.08 10.57 20.67
CA GLU A 581 28.11 11.52 21.15
C GLU A 581 27.53 12.80 21.80
N GLY A 582 26.27 12.75 22.25
CA GLY A 582 25.56 13.89 22.86
C GLY A 582 26.03 14.23 24.27
N VAL A 583 25.50 15.33 24.81
CA VAL A 583 25.72 15.69 26.23
C VAL A 583 24.90 14.77 27.13
N TYR A 584 25.53 14.24 28.17
CA TYR A 584 24.87 13.40 29.18
C TYR A 584 24.29 14.31 30.26
N ILE A 585 22.96 14.32 30.38
CA ILE A 585 22.24 15.21 31.28
C ILE A 585 21.43 14.38 32.26
N ARG A 586 21.59 14.70 33.55
CA ARG A 586 20.80 14.10 34.62
C ARG A 586 19.41 14.73 34.70
N GLU A 587 18.46 13.99 35.26
CA GLU A 587 17.06 14.39 35.42
C GLU A 587 16.85 15.74 36.15
N ASP A 588 17.83 16.17 36.97
CA ASP A 588 17.86 17.46 37.66
C ASP A 588 18.64 18.57 36.91
N GLY A 589 19.00 18.33 35.66
CA GLY A 589 19.66 19.32 34.78
C GLY A 589 21.17 19.36 34.88
N VAL A 590 21.78 18.54 35.75
CA VAL A 590 23.24 18.46 35.88
C VAL A 590 23.81 17.77 34.65
N VAL A 591 24.73 18.45 33.95
CA VAL A 591 25.54 17.83 32.88
C VAL A 591 26.63 16.99 33.53
N ILE A 592 26.69 15.71 33.17
CA ILE A 592 27.66 14.76 33.70
C ILE A 592 29.05 15.05 33.10
N ASP A 593 30.08 14.98 33.94
CA ASP A 593 31.48 15.12 33.49
C ASP A 593 31.81 14.06 32.43
N PRO A 594 32.27 14.44 31.23
CA PRO A 594 32.68 13.49 30.20
C PRO A 594 33.70 12.45 30.67
N ALA A 595 34.59 12.78 31.61
CA ALA A 595 35.55 11.82 32.15
C ALA A 595 34.88 10.70 32.95
N LEU A 596 33.78 11.01 33.65
CA LEU A 596 32.99 10.01 34.38
C LEU A 596 32.18 9.13 33.41
N VAL A 597 31.63 9.73 32.35
CA VAL A 597 30.96 8.98 31.27
C VAL A 597 31.94 8.00 30.64
N GLU A 598 33.15 8.44 30.31
CA GLU A 598 34.21 7.61 29.73
C GLU A 598 34.63 6.48 30.68
N GLU A 599 34.82 6.77 31.98
CA GLU A 599 35.13 5.77 33.00
C GLU A 599 34.08 4.64 33.03
N VAL A 600 32.80 4.98 33.17
CA VAL A 600 31.72 3.99 33.25
C VAL A 600 31.56 3.24 31.93
N CYS A 601 31.66 3.93 30.80
CA CYS A 601 31.61 3.34 29.47
C CYS A 601 32.74 2.32 29.26
N GLN A 602 33.96 2.64 29.70
CA GLN A 602 35.10 1.74 29.65
C GLN A 602 34.84 0.48 30.48
N VAL A 603 34.35 0.61 31.71
CA VAL A 603 34.03 -0.54 32.57
C VAL A 603 32.99 -1.45 31.92
N VAL A 604 31.90 -0.88 31.39
CA VAL A 604 30.87 -1.67 30.68
C VAL A 604 31.45 -2.37 29.46
N THR A 605 32.27 -1.68 28.67
CA THR A 605 32.94 -2.21 27.48
C THR A 605 33.86 -3.38 27.83
N GLU A 606 34.69 -3.25 28.87
CA GLU A 606 35.57 -4.32 29.36
C GLU A 606 34.78 -5.56 29.78
N ILE A 607 33.64 -5.38 30.48
CA ILE A 607 32.78 -6.51 30.88
C ILE A 607 32.16 -7.22 29.65
N LEU A 608 31.74 -6.46 28.63
CA LEU A 608 31.20 -7.03 27.40
C LEU A 608 32.29 -7.75 26.60
N GLN A 609 33.51 -7.20 26.55
CA GLN A 609 34.66 -7.84 25.92
C GLN A 609 35.03 -9.16 26.60
N GLU A 610 34.95 -9.24 27.94
CA GLU A 610 35.08 -10.52 28.65
C GLU A 610 34.02 -11.54 28.19
N CYS A 611 32.81 -11.09 27.83
CA CYS A 611 31.77 -11.98 27.33
C CYS A 611 32.06 -12.50 25.91
N GLU A 612 32.84 -11.77 25.12
CA GLU A 612 33.21 -12.22 23.78
C GLU A 612 34.07 -13.49 23.82
N GLU A 613 34.91 -13.65 24.86
CA GLU A 613 35.76 -14.83 25.04
C GLU A 613 34.95 -16.14 25.13
N TYR A 614 33.69 -16.09 25.61
CA TYR A 614 32.85 -17.27 25.76
C TYR A 614 32.47 -17.92 24.42
N ALA A 615 32.42 -17.16 23.33
CA ALA A 615 32.09 -17.69 22.01
C ALA A 615 33.24 -18.47 21.37
N TYR A 616 34.49 -18.15 21.73
CA TYR A 616 35.69 -18.72 21.10
C TYR A 616 36.34 -19.87 21.86
N GLY A 617 35.81 -20.24 23.04
CA GLY A 617 36.33 -21.37 23.82
C GLY A 617 37.72 -21.14 24.41
N TYR A 618 38.22 -19.90 24.45
CA TYR A 618 39.52 -19.54 25.03
C TYR A 618 39.54 -19.61 26.57
N CYS A 619 38.39 -19.80 27.22
CA CYS A 619 38.27 -19.85 28.67
C CYS A 619 38.32 -21.30 29.20
N ASP A 620 39.29 -21.61 30.06
CA ASP A 620 39.35 -22.85 30.86
C ASP A 620 38.32 -22.87 32.03
N LYS A 621 37.24 -22.07 31.94
CA LYS A 621 36.36 -21.74 33.08
C LYS A 621 35.11 -22.62 33.11
N LYS A 622 34.95 -23.36 34.20
CA LYS A 622 33.86 -24.33 34.49
C LYS A 622 32.43 -23.74 34.58
N VAL A 623 32.21 -22.43 34.43
CA VAL A 623 30.87 -21.81 34.58
C VAL A 623 30.72 -20.61 33.65
N ILE A 624 29.91 -20.74 32.59
CA ILE A 624 29.47 -19.64 31.72
C ILE A 624 28.32 -18.89 32.45
N PRO A 625 28.29 -17.54 32.44
CA PRO A 625 27.16 -16.80 32.99
C PRO A 625 25.84 -17.19 32.31
N LYS A 626 24.72 -17.16 33.05
CA LYS A 626 23.41 -17.52 32.47
C LYS A 626 22.93 -16.53 31.41
N SER A 627 23.33 -15.27 31.52
CA SER A 627 22.96 -14.20 30.60
C SER A 627 23.90 -13.01 30.71
N ILE A 628 23.86 -12.15 29.70
CA ILE A 628 24.63 -10.89 29.67
C ILE A 628 24.19 -9.95 30.79
N GLY A 629 22.88 -9.80 31.01
CA GLY A 629 22.35 -8.93 32.08
C GLY A 629 22.87 -9.32 33.47
N GLN A 630 22.90 -10.62 33.78
CA GLN A 630 23.43 -11.10 35.06
C GLN A 630 24.94 -10.88 35.18
N HIS A 631 25.70 -11.04 34.08
CA HIS A 631 27.14 -10.84 34.10
C HIS A 631 27.51 -9.37 34.29
N LEU A 632 26.89 -8.48 33.51
CA LEU A 632 27.02 -7.03 33.62
C LEU A 632 26.73 -6.58 35.06
N LYS A 633 25.58 -6.99 35.59
CA LYS A 633 25.18 -6.62 36.96
C LYS A 633 26.22 -7.05 37.99
N GLN A 634 26.60 -8.32 37.96
CA GLN A 634 27.54 -8.87 38.94
C GLN A 634 28.92 -8.20 38.88
N LYS A 635 29.42 -7.90 37.67
CA LYS A 635 30.73 -7.30 37.48
C LYS A 635 30.72 -5.81 37.81
N PHE A 636 29.68 -5.10 37.42
CA PHE A 636 29.52 -3.69 37.71
C PHE A 636 29.34 -3.43 39.21
N GLU A 637 28.58 -4.28 39.91
CA GLU A 637 28.48 -4.23 41.39
C GLU A 637 29.85 -4.35 42.06
N ARG A 638 30.75 -5.23 41.57
CA ARG A 638 32.12 -5.33 42.09
C ARG A 638 32.98 -4.11 41.78
N TYR A 639 32.79 -3.49 40.62
CA TYR A 639 33.46 -2.24 40.30
C TYR A 639 33.02 -1.13 41.26
N LEU A 640 31.71 -1.03 41.54
CA LEU A 640 31.17 -0.09 42.52
C LEU A 640 31.72 -0.35 43.93
N GLU A 641 31.82 -1.62 44.35
CA GLU A 641 32.48 -2.00 45.62
C GLU A 641 33.95 -1.56 45.67
N SER A 642 34.66 -1.57 44.54
CA SER A 642 36.05 -1.11 44.48
C SER A 642 36.19 0.42 44.57
N CYS A 643 35.13 1.17 44.27
CA CYS A 643 35.06 2.63 44.36
C CYS A 643 34.71 3.12 45.78
N SER A 644 35.27 2.50 46.82
CA SER A 644 34.91 2.76 48.23
C SER A 644 35.28 4.15 48.76
N GLU A 645 36.12 4.89 48.03
CA GLU A 645 36.53 6.26 48.36
C GLU A 645 35.66 7.34 47.66
N ASP A 646 34.76 6.93 46.76
CA ASP A 646 33.87 7.86 46.07
C ASP A 646 32.86 8.48 47.04
N SER A 647 32.50 9.74 46.80
CA SER A 647 31.36 10.35 47.48
C SER A 647 30.07 9.60 47.15
N GLU A 648 29.08 9.61 48.06
CA GLU A 648 27.78 8.98 47.82
C GLU A 648 27.12 9.46 46.51
N GLU A 649 27.33 10.72 46.14
CA GLU A 649 26.77 11.29 44.92
C GLU A 649 27.47 10.78 43.66
N LEU A 650 28.80 10.72 43.68
CA LEU A 650 29.58 10.15 42.58
C LEU A 650 29.23 8.67 42.36
N HIS A 651 29.09 7.92 43.46
CA HIS A 651 28.66 6.53 43.41
C HIS A 651 27.26 6.38 42.77
N ARG A 652 26.31 7.26 43.12
CA ARG A 652 24.97 7.28 42.53
C ARG A 652 25.00 7.59 41.03
N MET A 653 25.79 8.58 40.62
CA MET A 653 25.95 8.93 39.19
C MET A 653 26.52 7.76 38.38
N LYS A 654 27.46 6.98 38.94
CA LYS A 654 28.00 5.77 38.31
C LYS A 654 26.90 4.70 38.09
N GLU A 655 26.02 4.49 39.08
CA GLU A 655 24.87 3.59 38.94
C GLU A 655 23.85 4.07 37.88
N GLU A 656 23.57 5.37 37.84
CA GLU A 656 22.62 5.97 36.90
C GLU A 656 23.14 5.93 35.44
N LEU A 657 24.44 6.15 35.24
CA LEU A 657 25.11 5.94 33.95
C LEU A 657 25.06 4.47 33.53
N TYR A 658 25.26 3.54 34.47
CA TYR A 658 25.11 2.12 34.18
C TYR A 658 23.68 1.75 33.75
N ASP A 659 22.64 2.32 34.38
CA ASP A 659 21.25 2.15 33.92
C ASP A 659 21.06 2.65 32.48
N TRP A 660 21.64 3.79 32.12
CA TRP A 660 21.63 4.27 30.74
C TRP A 660 22.28 3.27 29.78
N HIS A 661 23.44 2.71 30.13
CA HIS A 661 24.10 1.67 29.33
C HIS A 661 23.26 0.41 29.19
N LEU A 662 22.52 -0.01 30.22
CA LEU A 662 21.61 -1.15 30.12
C LEU A 662 20.51 -0.90 29.08
N ARG A 663 19.94 0.30 29.06
CA ARG A 663 18.90 0.69 28.09
C ARG A 663 19.47 0.80 26.67
N PHE A 664 20.68 1.33 26.53
CA PHE A 664 21.41 1.32 25.25
C PHE A 664 21.59 -0.11 24.73
N GLN A 665 22.05 -1.04 25.57
CA GLN A 665 22.24 -2.44 25.17
C GLN A 665 20.92 -3.15 24.85
N VAL A 666 19.81 -2.78 25.49
CA VAL A 666 18.47 -3.28 25.16
C VAL A 666 18.05 -2.88 23.75
N ILE A 667 18.29 -1.62 23.38
CA ILE A 667 18.06 -1.08 22.03
C ILE A 667 18.98 -1.79 21.04
N ASP A 668 20.29 -1.76 21.29
CA ASP A 668 21.32 -2.26 20.37
C ASP A 668 21.14 -3.74 20.04
N ASN A 669 20.64 -4.55 20.99
CA ASN A 669 20.40 -5.98 20.79
C ASN A 669 18.94 -6.34 20.44
N SER A 670 18.06 -5.34 20.27
CA SER A 670 16.63 -5.54 20.00
C SER A 670 16.00 -6.60 20.91
N CYS A 671 16.17 -6.42 22.23
CA CYS A 671 15.68 -7.34 23.24
C CYS A 671 14.72 -6.66 24.22
N THR A 672 14.09 -7.43 25.12
CA THR A 672 13.21 -6.85 26.16
C THR A 672 13.95 -6.56 27.46
N VAL A 673 14.94 -7.40 27.78
CA VAL A 673 15.84 -7.28 28.93
C VAL A 673 17.12 -8.07 28.63
N LEU A 674 18.27 -7.60 29.10
CA LEU A 674 19.56 -8.27 28.88
C LEU A 674 19.68 -9.64 29.57
N ASP A 675 18.82 -9.92 30.56
CA ASP A 675 18.76 -11.22 31.23
C ASP A 675 18.30 -12.37 30.32
N LYS A 676 17.75 -12.05 29.15
CA LYS A 676 17.39 -13.02 28.13
C LYS A 676 18.47 -13.23 27.08
N LEU A 677 19.51 -12.40 27.02
CA LEU A 677 20.59 -12.55 26.04
C LEU A 677 21.59 -13.61 26.47
N SER A 678 22.02 -14.44 25.52
CA SER A 678 23.04 -15.46 25.74
C SER A 678 24.40 -14.81 26.02
N ALA A 679 25.02 -15.16 27.15
CA ALA A 679 26.42 -14.82 27.39
C ALA A 679 27.36 -15.69 26.53
N LYS A 680 26.95 -16.93 26.25
CA LYS A 680 27.75 -17.88 25.45
C LYS A 680 27.91 -17.43 24.01
N ALA A 681 26.86 -16.88 23.41
CA ALA A 681 26.83 -16.48 22.00
C ALA A 681 27.15 -14.99 21.77
N TRP A 682 27.48 -14.23 22.80
CA TRP A 682 27.74 -12.78 22.70
C TRP A 682 28.86 -12.46 21.71
N GLY A 683 30.00 -13.14 21.84
CA GLY A 683 31.15 -12.98 20.95
C GLY A 683 31.00 -13.63 19.56
N SER A 684 29.84 -14.19 19.23
CA SER A 684 29.63 -14.82 17.92
C SER A 684 29.53 -13.78 16.79
N TYR A 685 29.11 -12.55 17.10
CA TYR A 685 29.11 -11.47 16.13
C TYR A 685 30.55 -11.14 15.67
N SER A 686 30.73 -10.89 14.38
CA SER A 686 32.00 -10.48 13.81
C SER A 686 31.84 -9.13 13.12
N PHE A 687 32.69 -8.16 13.46
CA PHE A 687 32.74 -6.91 12.72
C PHE A 687 33.45 -7.11 11.37
N SER A 688 32.89 -6.53 10.31
CA SER A 688 33.44 -6.66 8.94
C SER A 688 34.70 -5.82 8.68
N GLY A 689 35.29 -5.18 9.70
CA GLY A 689 36.54 -4.40 9.61
C GLY A 689 36.41 -3.11 8.78
N GLY A 690 37.41 -2.23 8.86
CA GLY A 690 37.40 -0.92 8.20
C GLY A 690 36.58 0.12 8.97
N THR A 691 36.05 1.12 8.28
CA THR A 691 35.21 2.18 8.87
C THR A 691 33.82 1.67 9.24
N ASP A 692 33.31 2.09 10.40
CA ASP A 692 31.94 1.80 10.86
C ASP A 692 30.99 2.99 10.61
N TYR A 693 29.69 2.77 10.83
CA TYR A 693 28.63 3.78 10.74
C TYR A 693 28.57 4.52 9.40
N ILE A 694 28.72 3.78 8.30
CA ILE A 694 28.77 4.34 6.96
C ILE A 694 27.35 4.63 6.47
N ASN A 695 27.08 5.91 6.16
CA ASN A 695 25.79 6.40 5.68
C ASN A 695 25.66 6.31 4.14
N PHE A 696 24.43 6.43 3.65
CA PHE A 696 24.11 6.57 2.23
C PHE A 696 23.88 8.04 1.85
N LYS A 697 24.28 8.44 0.64
CA LYS A 697 24.04 9.81 0.13
C LYS A 697 22.54 10.08 -0.13
N GLU A 698 21.82 9.09 -0.65
CA GLU A 698 20.40 9.19 -1.06
C GLU A 698 19.49 8.23 -0.28
N GLY A 699 19.86 8.02 0.99
CA GLY A 699 19.25 7.06 1.89
C GLY A 699 19.53 5.59 1.54
N TYR A 700 19.41 4.69 2.52
CA TYR A 700 19.69 3.27 2.39
C TYR A 700 18.78 2.60 1.34
N GLY A 701 17.54 3.07 1.22
CA GLY A 701 16.61 2.65 0.17
C GLY A 701 17.15 2.81 -1.26
N SER A 702 18.17 3.64 -1.49
CA SER A 702 18.85 3.75 -2.80
C SER A 702 19.47 2.43 -3.26
N LEU A 703 19.99 1.61 -2.35
CA LEU A 703 20.53 0.30 -2.67
C LEU A 703 19.44 -0.65 -3.16
N VAL A 704 18.30 -0.68 -2.46
CA VAL A 704 17.14 -1.50 -2.81
C VAL A 704 16.61 -1.10 -4.19
N ARG A 705 16.42 0.21 -4.42
CA ARG A 705 15.98 0.75 -5.72
C ARG A 705 16.94 0.36 -6.84
N THR A 706 18.25 0.36 -6.58
CA THR A 706 19.27 -0.01 -7.57
C THR A 706 19.20 -1.48 -7.94
N ILE A 707 19.11 -2.38 -6.95
CA ILE A 707 18.98 -3.83 -7.21
C ILE A 707 17.67 -4.13 -7.96
N VAL A 708 16.55 -3.53 -7.54
CA VAL A 708 15.24 -3.75 -8.17
C VAL A 708 15.21 -3.29 -9.63
N LYS A 709 15.91 -2.18 -9.96
CA LYS A 709 16.04 -1.70 -11.34
C LYS A 709 16.79 -2.69 -12.25
N GLU A 710 17.66 -3.53 -11.71
CA GLU A 710 18.37 -4.56 -12.47
C GLU A 710 17.53 -5.83 -12.69
N LEU A 711 16.42 -6.00 -11.95
CA LEU A 711 15.57 -7.17 -12.09
C LEU A 711 14.75 -7.13 -13.39
N PRO A 712 14.58 -8.27 -14.08
CA PRO A 712 13.67 -8.37 -15.22
C PRO A 712 12.23 -7.94 -14.88
N ALA A 713 11.57 -7.30 -15.85
CA ALA A 713 10.19 -6.83 -15.68
C ALA A 713 9.24 -7.98 -15.33
N GLY A 714 8.38 -7.75 -14.33
CA GLY A 714 7.41 -8.74 -13.87
C GLY A 714 7.98 -9.87 -13.00
N MET A 715 9.28 -9.85 -12.67
CA MET A 715 9.90 -10.82 -11.76
C MET A 715 9.57 -10.54 -10.29
N LEU A 716 9.50 -9.28 -9.89
CA LEU A 716 9.06 -8.85 -8.57
C LEU A 716 7.54 -8.64 -8.58
N CYS A 717 6.83 -9.37 -7.71
CA CYS A 717 5.41 -9.23 -7.49
C CYS A 717 5.13 -8.70 -6.09
N LEU A 718 4.72 -7.43 -6.02
CA LEU A 718 4.30 -6.74 -4.79
C LEU A 718 2.84 -7.11 -4.45
N ASN A 719 2.42 -6.87 -3.21
CA ASN A 719 1.10 -7.21 -2.70
C ASN A 719 0.76 -8.71 -2.91
N ARG A 720 1.74 -9.58 -2.64
CA ARG A 720 1.63 -11.04 -2.65
C ARG A 720 1.95 -11.65 -1.29
N PRO A 721 1.18 -11.37 -0.21
CA PRO A 721 1.37 -12.06 1.07
C PRO A 721 1.17 -13.56 0.91
N VAL A 722 2.21 -14.35 1.20
CA VAL A 722 2.12 -15.82 1.20
C VAL A 722 1.46 -16.29 2.49
N THR A 723 0.44 -17.12 2.37
CA THR A 723 -0.34 -17.65 3.49
C THR A 723 -0.06 -19.12 3.78
N ALA A 724 0.35 -19.90 2.77
CA ALA A 724 0.72 -21.30 2.94
C ALA A 724 1.72 -21.78 1.87
N ILE A 725 2.57 -22.72 2.24
CA ILE A 725 3.56 -23.41 1.42
C ILE A 725 3.34 -24.91 1.63
N LYS A 726 2.80 -25.58 0.62
CA LYS A 726 2.66 -27.04 0.60
C LYS A 726 3.83 -27.65 -0.14
N TRP A 727 4.53 -28.60 0.45
CA TRP A 727 5.73 -29.19 -0.14
C TRP A 727 5.79 -30.71 0.05
N GLN A 728 6.61 -31.38 -0.75
CA GLN A 728 6.74 -32.84 -0.73
C GLN A 728 8.01 -33.29 0.01
N GLN A 729 7.87 -34.23 0.94
CA GLN A 729 9.01 -34.83 1.65
C GLN A 729 9.77 -35.86 0.81
N SER A 730 9.13 -36.39 -0.24
CA SER A 730 9.76 -37.29 -1.20
C SER A 730 9.34 -36.95 -2.63
N ILE A 731 10.28 -37.07 -3.57
CA ILE A 731 10.09 -36.78 -4.99
C ILE A 731 10.36 -38.06 -5.78
N ASN A 732 9.40 -38.47 -6.61
CA ASN A 732 9.50 -39.69 -7.40
C ASN A 732 9.88 -39.38 -8.85
N LEU A 733 11.00 -39.94 -9.32
CA LEU A 733 11.42 -39.87 -10.72
C LEU A 733 10.89 -41.11 -11.45
N GLN A 734 9.79 -40.98 -12.21
CA GLN A 734 9.35 -42.03 -13.13
C GLN A 734 9.95 -41.81 -14.54
N VAL A 735 10.51 -42.86 -15.12
CA VAL A 735 10.89 -42.88 -16.55
C VAL A 735 9.64 -43.05 -17.40
N GLN A 736 9.42 -42.14 -18.34
CA GLN A 736 8.49 -42.40 -19.45
C GLN A 736 9.06 -43.56 -20.27
N ASN A 737 8.26 -44.62 -20.38
CA ASN A 737 8.38 -45.60 -21.45
C ASN A 737 8.15 -44.90 -22.79
N ASP A 738 9.20 -44.28 -23.34
CA ASP A 738 9.31 -44.16 -24.78
C ASP A 738 10.06 -45.40 -25.29
N THR A 739 9.32 -46.24 -25.98
CA THR A 739 9.81 -47.39 -26.74
C THR A 739 10.81 -46.92 -27.81
N ALA A 740 12.07 -46.70 -27.45
CA ALA A 740 13.18 -46.51 -28.39
C ALA A 740 14.60 -46.66 -27.79
N LEU A 741 14.76 -47.21 -26.58
CA LEU A 741 16.08 -47.28 -25.91
C LEU A 741 16.62 -48.71 -25.67
N ASP A 742 16.18 -49.70 -26.46
CA ASP A 742 16.82 -51.01 -26.54
C ASP A 742 17.75 -51.18 -27.76
N THR A 743 17.91 -50.16 -28.60
CA THR A 743 18.72 -50.28 -29.84
C THR A 743 20.05 -49.51 -29.82
N ILE A 744 20.35 -48.72 -28.78
CA ILE A 744 21.57 -47.89 -28.75
C ILE A 744 22.67 -48.42 -27.81
N CYS A 745 22.36 -49.32 -26.87
CA CYS A 745 23.37 -49.91 -25.98
C CYS A 745 24.23 -51.05 -26.59
N ASN A 746 24.16 -51.32 -27.90
CA ASN A 746 24.94 -52.40 -28.53
C ASN A 746 25.95 -51.98 -29.60
N LYS A 747 26.23 -50.69 -29.77
CA LYS A 747 27.36 -50.26 -30.61
C LYS A 747 27.99 -49.00 -30.03
N LEU A 748 29.10 -49.18 -29.32
CA LEU A 748 30.40 -48.54 -29.59
C LEU A 748 31.31 -48.70 -28.35
N ASN A 749 31.84 -49.92 -28.18
CA ASN A 749 33.18 -50.06 -27.64
C ASN A 749 34.14 -49.56 -28.72
N GLY A 750 34.83 -48.44 -28.49
CA GLY A 750 36.03 -48.11 -29.25
C GLY A 750 36.30 -46.63 -29.49
N VAL A 751 37.47 -46.22 -28.99
CA VAL A 751 38.40 -45.23 -29.57
C VAL A 751 38.35 -43.79 -29.01
N HIS A 752 39.30 -43.57 -28.10
CA HIS A 752 40.24 -42.44 -27.92
C HIS A 752 39.80 -40.97 -27.92
N MET A 753 40.23 -40.31 -26.84
CA MET A 753 40.39 -38.85 -26.67
C MET A 753 41.40 -38.22 -27.64
N THR A 754 41.20 -36.94 -27.99
CA THR A 754 42.20 -35.82 -27.99
C THR A 754 41.57 -34.48 -28.47
N PRO A 755 42.18 -33.30 -28.21
CA PRO A 755 41.49 -32.12 -27.64
C PRO A 755 41.39 -30.88 -28.55
N PHE A 756 40.58 -29.91 -28.09
CA PHE A 756 40.59 -28.46 -28.36
C PHE A 756 41.35 -27.92 -29.59
N HIS A 757 40.60 -27.30 -30.51
CA HIS A 757 41.11 -26.16 -31.30
C HIS A 757 40.05 -25.05 -31.40
N VAL A 758 40.48 -23.85 -31.02
CA VAL A 758 39.86 -22.57 -31.30
C VAL A 758 40.32 -22.16 -32.68
N ASP A 759 39.41 -21.74 -33.56
CA ASP A 759 39.80 -20.78 -34.59
C ASP A 759 38.65 -19.86 -35.03
N VAL A 760 39.08 -18.66 -35.36
CA VAL A 760 38.33 -17.41 -35.52
C VAL A 760 38.13 -17.16 -37.02
N HIS A 761 36.93 -16.75 -37.45
CA HIS A 761 36.65 -15.72 -38.47
C HIS A 761 35.29 -15.89 -39.17
N GLY A 762 34.60 -14.75 -39.38
CA GLY A 762 33.88 -14.49 -40.63
C GLY A 762 32.37 -14.40 -40.51
N GLY A 763 31.81 -13.19 -40.60
CA GLY A 763 30.40 -12.91 -40.42
C GLY A 763 29.47 -13.40 -41.54
N MET A 764 28.20 -13.60 -41.20
CA MET A 764 27.04 -12.95 -41.81
C MET A 764 25.75 -13.38 -41.09
N ALA A 765 24.86 -12.40 -40.89
CA ALA A 765 23.49 -12.40 -40.35
C ALA A 765 22.80 -13.73 -39.95
N PRO A 766 22.20 -13.83 -38.75
CA PRO A 766 21.25 -14.90 -38.44
C PRO A 766 19.80 -14.48 -38.72
N GLN A 767 19.17 -15.20 -39.65
CA GLN A 767 17.73 -15.43 -39.64
C GLN A 767 17.37 -16.12 -38.32
N THR A 768 16.40 -15.58 -37.60
CA THR A 768 15.93 -16.15 -36.32
C THR A 768 15.02 -17.35 -36.56
N HIS A 769 15.60 -18.53 -36.74
CA HIS A 769 14.97 -19.78 -36.33
C HIS A 769 15.38 -20.05 -34.88
N ARG A 770 14.46 -19.81 -33.93
CA ARG A 770 14.63 -20.23 -32.53
C ARG A 770 14.44 -21.75 -32.45
N ASN A 771 15.52 -22.50 -32.63
CA ASN A 771 15.66 -23.80 -31.98
C ASN A 771 16.20 -23.53 -30.58
N GLY A 772 15.30 -23.43 -29.60
CA GLY A 772 15.68 -23.43 -28.19
C GLY A 772 16.23 -24.79 -27.83
N ILE A 773 17.48 -24.81 -27.40
CA ILE A 773 18.10 -25.96 -26.71
C ILE A 773 17.32 -26.12 -25.41
N GLU A 774 16.50 -27.18 -25.32
CA GLU A 774 15.85 -27.59 -24.09
C GLU A 774 16.93 -27.85 -23.03
N SER A 775 16.95 -27.07 -21.96
CA SER A 775 17.75 -27.34 -20.78
C SER A 775 17.23 -28.64 -20.14
N GLY A 776 18.03 -29.71 -20.24
CA GLY A 776 17.72 -31.03 -19.70
C GLY A 776 17.65 -31.06 -18.17
N VAL A 777 16.50 -30.69 -17.63
CA VAL A 777 16.03 -31.19 -16.34
C VAL A 777 15.13 -32.40 -16.65
N PRO A 778 15.29 -33.56 -15.98
CA PRO A 778 14.35 -34.67 -16.14
C PRO A 778 12.92 -34.16 -15.88
N LYS A 779 12.03 -34.26 -16.87
CA LYS A 779 10.61 -33.93 -16.69
C LYS A 779 10.05 -34.84 -15.61
N THR A 780 9.82 -34.29 -14.41
CA THR A 780 9.17 -35.00 -13.31
C THR A 780 7.71 -35.22 -13.70
N VAL A 781 7.34 -36.45 -14.06
CA VAL A 781 5.92 -36.83 -14.14
C VAL A 781 5.43 -37.03 -12.70
N GLY A 782 4.91 -35.96 -12.08
CA GLY A 782 4.49 -35.95 -10.69
C GLY A 782 3.99 -34.60 -10.19
N LYS A 783 3.38 -34.56 -9.00
CA LYS A 783 2.95 -33.31 -8.34
C LYS A 783 4.15 -32.33 -8.21
N PRO A 784 3.94 -31.01 -8.30
CA PRO A 784 5.03 -30.02 -8.17
C PRO A 784 5.69 -30.13 -6.78
N PRO A 785 7.02 -30.02 -6.66
CA PRO A 785 7.71 -30.13 -5.37
C PRO A 785 7.18 -29.16 -4.31
N VAL A 786 6.82 -27.94 -4.72
CA VAL A 786 6.26 -26.89 -3.87
C VAL A 786 5.05 -26.22 -4.52
N VAL A 787 4.04 -25.90 -3.70
CA VAL A 787 2.89 -25.06 -4.05
C VAL A 787 2.78 -23.92 -3.04
N VAL A 788 2.80 -22.69 -3.52
CA VAL A 788 2.77 -21.45 -2.71
C VAL A 788 1.42 -20.75 -2.91
N PHE A 789 0.73 -20.49 -1.80
CA PHE A 789 -0.59 -19.84 -1.77
C PHE A 789 -0.46 -18.40 -1.28
N CYS A 790 -1.06 -17.46 -2.00
CA CYS A 790 -1.12 -16.04 -1.61
C CYS A 790 -2.50 -15.67 -1.07
N SER A 791 -2.57 -14.65 -0.21
CA SER A 791 -3.82 -14.14 0.38
C SER A 791 -4.84 -13.65 -0.64
N ASN A 792 -4.39 -13.18 -1.80
CA ASN A 792 -5.25 -12.74 -2.91
C ASN A 792 -5.73 -13.89 -3.82
N GLY A 793 -5.54 -15.15 -3.42
CA GLY A 793 -5.96 -16.32 -4.17
C GLY A 793 -4.98 -16.78 -5.26
N THR A 794 -3.88 -16.05 -5.49
CA THR A 794 -2.86 -16.48 -6.46
C THR A 794 -2.13 -17.70 -5.93
N VAL A 795 -1.97 -18.70 -6.79
CA VAL A 795 -1.22 -19.93 -6.49
C VAL A 795 -0.04 -20.01 -7.46
N TYR A 796 1.12 -20.34 -6.92
CA TYR A 796 2.34 -20.60 -7.68
C TYR A 796 2.84 -22.01 -7.41
N THR A 797 3.48 -22.62 -8.39
CA THR A 797 4.17 -23.90 -8.22
C THR A 797 5.66 -23.68 -8.45
N ALA A 798 6.50 -24.43 -7.74
CA ALA A 798 7.94 -24.29 -7.91
C ALA A 798 8.73 -25.57 -7.67
N GLY A 799 9.92 -25.59 -8.26
CA GLY A 799 10.96 -26.56 -7.96
C GLY A 799 11.55 -26.34 -6.57
N HIS A 800 11.88 -25.09 -6.23
CA HIS A 800 12.50 -24.70 -4.96
C HIS A 800 11.84 -23.43 -4.40
N VAL A 801 11.84 -23.26 -3.07
CA VAL A 801 11.42 -22.01 -2.45
C VAL A 801 12.50 -21.49 -1.48
N ILE A 802 12.85 -20.21 -1.61
CA ILE A 802 13.68 -19.47 -0.65
C ILE A 802 12.76 -18.54 0.14
N VAL A 803 12.66 -18.74 1.45
CA VAL A 803 11.82 -17.93 2.34
C VAL A 803 12.69 -16.95 3.11
N THR A 804 12.39 -15.66 2.98
CA THR A 804 13.18 -14.57 3.59
C THR A 804 12.40 -13.70 4.55
N CYS A 805 11.31 -14.26 5.10
CA CYS A 805 10.48 -13.62 6.11
C CYS A 805 11.31 -13.27 7.35
N SER A 806 10.92 -12.20 8.07
CA SER A 806 11.54 -11.89 9.36
C SER A 806 11.32 -13.02 10.37
N LEU A 807 12.21 -13.11 11.36
CA LEU A 807 12.04 -14.06 12.47
C LEU A 807 10.73 -13.79 13.24
N GLY A 808 10.33 -12.53 13.41
CA GLY A 808 9.04 -12.16 14.02
C GLY A 808 7.83 -12.69 13.24
N CYS A 809 7.88 -12.67 11.91
CA CYS A 809 6.86 -13.26 11.05
C CYS A 809 6.85 -14.80 11.21
N LEU A 810 8.02 -15.45 11.15
CA LEU A 810 8.15 -16.89 11.36
C LEU A 810 7.66 -17.32 12.74
N LYS A 811 7.94 -16.56 13.81
CA LYS A 811 7.40 -16.84 15.16
C LYS A 811 5.86 -16.88 15.16
N ALA A 812 5.23 -16.03 14.36
CA ALA A 812 3.77 -15.94 14.28
C ALA A 812 3.13 -17.04 13.41
N CYS A 813 3.77 -17.43 12.30
CA CYS A 813 3.13 -18.28 11.30
C CYS A 813 3.89 -19.58 10.94
N CYS A 814 5.07 -19.86 11.49
CA CYS A 814 5.88 -21.03 11.09
C CYS A 814 5.11 -22.36 11.17
N LYS A 815 4.27 -22.54 12.21
CA LYS A 815 3.47 -23.78 12.36
C LYS A 815 2.31 -23.89 11.37
N THR A 816 1.84 -22.79 10.78
CA THR A 816 0.68 -22.79 9.88
C THR A 816 1.05 -22.51 8.43
N MET A 817 2.23 -21.93 8.18
CA MET A 817 2.71 -21.55 6.86
C MET A 817 3.25 -22.74 6.07
N PHE A 818 3.76 -23.79 6.73
CA PHE A 818 4.39 -24.94 6.06
C PHE A 818 3.58 -26.22 6.25
N GLU A 819 3.30 -26.93 5.15
CA GLU A 819 2.62 -28.21 5.17
C GLU A 819 3.36 -29.22 4.26
N PRO A 820 3.97 -30.29 4.81
CA PRO A 820 4.09 -30.60 6.24
C PRO A 820 4.94 -29.57 7.00
N GLU A 821 4.92 -29.64 8.34
CA GLU A 821 5.71 -28.75 9.19
C GLU A 821 7.22 -28.85 8.88
N LEU A 822 7.95 -27.76 9.13
CA LEU A 822 9.41 -27.74 9.05
C LEU A 822 10.05 -28.70 10.08
N PRO A 823 11.32 -29.12 9.90
CA PRO A 823 12.04 -29.89 10.90
C PRO A 823 11.94 -29.29 12.32
N HIS A 824 11.79 -30.16 13.31
CA HIS A 824 11.60 -29.73 14.70
C HIS A 824 12.75 -28.83 15.21
N SER A 825 13.98 -29.05 14.74
CA SER A 825 15.14 -28.20 15.04
C SER A 825 14.93 -26.75 14.61
N MET A 826 14.41 -26.52 13.40
CA MET A 826 14.11 -25.18 12.88
C MET A 826 12.97 -24.52 13.64
N ILE A 827 11.88 -25.27 13.90
CA ILE A 827 10.75 -24.74 14.67
C ILE A 827 11.20 -24.32 16.06
N GLN A 828 12.03 -25.14 16.71
CA GLN A 828 12.57 -24.84 18.04
C GLN A 828 13.53 -23.64 18.00
N ALA A 829 14.41 -23.53 17.00
CA ALA A 829 15.26 -22.35 16.79
C ALA A 829 14.43 -21.06 16.59
N VAL A 830 13.37 -21.11 15.78
CA VAL A 830 12.44 -19.98 15.62
C VAL A 830 11.83 -19.56 16.95
N GLN A 831 11.52 -20.50 17.86
CA GLN A 831 10.96 -20.18 19.17
C GLN A 831 12.01 -19.61 20.13
N ASP A 832 13.21 -20.20 20.16
CA ASP A 832 14.24 -19.87 21.14
C ASP A 832 14.96 -18.55 20.86
N MET A 833 15.18 -18.20 19.58
CA MET A 833 15.84 -16.93 19.23
C MET A 833 15.01 -15.71 19.66
N GLY A 834 15.66 -14.62 20.06
CA GLY A 834 14.98 -13.38 20.43
C GLY A 834 14.64 -12.51 19.22
N PHE A 835 13.53 -11.77 19.30
CA PHE A 835 13.10 -10.81 18.28
C PHE A 835 12.15 -9.77 18.89
N ALA A 836 12.68 -8.75 19.56
CA ALA A 836 11.86 -7.69 20.16
C ALA A 836 11.68 -6.49 19.20
N ALA A 837 10.93 -5.48 19.64
CA ALA A 837 10.76 -4.23 18.92
C ALA A 837 11.84 -3.21 19.30
N VAL A 838 12.31 -2.46 18.30
CA VAL A 838 13.10 -1.24 18.46
C VAL A 838 12.52 -0.24 17.48
N ASN A 839 12.27 0.98 17.94
CA ASN A 839 11.72 2.04 17.10
C ASN A 839 12.56 3.31 17.17
N LYS A 840 12.42 4.09 16.11
CA LYS A 840 12.98 5.42 15.96
C LYS A 840 11.88 6.45 16.01
N ILE A 841 12.14 7.56 16.68
CA ILE A 841 11.24 8.71 16.80
C ILE A 841 12.00 9.95 16.33
N PHE A 842 11.48 10.60 15.29
CA PHE A 842 12.05 11.82 14.75
C PHE A 842 11.17 12.99 15.18
N LEU A 843 11.77 13.95 15.87
CA LEU A 843 11.15 15.21 16.24
C LEU A 843 11.64 16.29 15.28
N VAL A 844 10.74 16.83 14.47
CA VAL A 844 11.06 17.84 13.46
C VAL A 844 10.64 19.20 13.99
N PHE A 845 11.55 20.17 13.95
CA PHE A 845 11.33 21.54 14.35
C PHE A 845 11.53 22.47 13.15
N GLU A 846 10.85 23.62 13.15
CA GLU A 846 11.06 24.64 12.11
C GLU A 846 12.52 25.14 12.10
N LYS A 847 13.12 25.27 13.29
CA LYS A 847 14.51 25.65 13.50
C LYS A 847 15.09 24.91 14.71
N PRO A 848 16.39 24.58 14.73
CA PRO A 848 17.07 24.08 15.91
C PRO A 848 16.90 25.06 17.08
N TRP A 849 16.44 24.55 18.23
CA TRP A 849 16.41 25.31 19.49
C TRP A 849 17.68 25.09 20.33
N TRP A 850 18.53 24.15 19.91
CA TRP A 850 19.84 23.84 20.48
C TRP A 850 20.97 24.58 19.75
N THR A 851 22.14 24.65 20.37
CA THR A 851 23.31 25.28 19.77
C THR A 851 24.02 24.35 18.78
N PRO A 852 24.74 24.89 17.75
CA PRO A 852 25.33 24.07 16.70
C PRO A 852 26.40 23.04 17.13
N ASP A 853 26.96 23.20 18.32
CA ASP A 853 27.95 22.29 18.93
C ASP A 853 27.31 21.08 19.62
N ILE A 854 26.00 21.11 19.86
CA ILE A 854 25.27 19.99 20.46
C ILE A 854 25.07 18.88 19.42
N LYS A 855 25.56 17.69 19.74
CA LYS A 855 25.38 16.46 18.94
C LYS A 855 24.16 15.64 19.36
N GLY A 856 23.62 15.88 20.55
CA GLY A 856 22.48 15.17 21.11
C GLY A 856 22.34 15.38 22.61
N PHE A 857 21.30 14.78 23.19
CA PHE A 857 20.92 14.85 24.60
C PHE A 857 20.70 13.42 25.13
N GLN A 858 21.64 12.92 25.92
CA GLN A 858 21.57 11.59 26.54
C GLN A 858 21.00 11.71 27.95
N LEU A 859 19.95 10.93 28.26
CA LEU A 859 19.08 11.18 29.41
C LEU A 859 19.39 10.22 30.57
N ILE A 860 19.95 10.75 31.65
CA ILE A 860 20.35 10.01 32.85
C ILE A 860 19.31 10.17 33.97
N TRP A 861 18.51 9.13 34.17
CA TRP A 861 17.44 9.13 35.18
C TRP A 861 18.00 9.07 36.59
N SER A 862 17.47 9.91 37.49
CA SER A 862 17.88 9.90 38.89
C SER A 862 17.29 8.71 39.64
N ARG A 863 18.05 8.17 40.58
CA ARG A 863 17.63 7.08 41.46
C ARG A 863 17.13 7.65 42.80
N ASP A 864 15.82 7.73 42.99
CA ASP A 864 15.25 8.10 44.29
C ASP A 864 15.46 6.97 45.32
N ASN A 865 16.20 7.26 46.39
CA ASN A 865 16.50 6.30 47.48
C ASN A 865 15.28 5.84 48.30
N ASN A 866 14.07 6.37 48.04
CA ASN A 866 12.87 6.11 48.86
C ASN A 866 11.64 5.65 48.09
N VAL A 867 11.76 5.29 46.82
CA VAL A 867 10.63 4.73 46.07
C VAL A 867 11.06 3.41 45.45
N THR A 868 10.65 2.31 46.06
CA THR A 868 10.47 1.06 45.32
C THR A 868 9.58 1.41 44.13
N PRO A 869 10.05 1.27 42.88
CA PRO A 869 9.31 1.77 41.73
C PRO A 869 7.93 1.13 41.78
N SER A 870 6.91 1.96 42.02
CA SER A 870 5.54 1.49 41.96
C SER A 870 5.34 0.93 40.55
N HIS A 871 4.51 -0.11 40.40
CA HIS A 871 4.23 -0.68 39.08
C HIS A 871 3.78 0.37 38.03
N LYS A 872 3.40 1.59 38.45
CA LYS A 872 3.02 2.73 37.59
C LYS A 872 4.19 3.58 37.06
N GLU A 873 5.36 3.60 37.67
CA GLU A 873 6.50 4.36 37.13
C GLU A 873 7.30 3.55 36.10
N ARG A 874 7.29 2.22 36.23
CA ARG A 874 7.74 1.30 35.18
C ARG A 874 6.83 1.27 33.93
N SER A 875 5.72 2.01 33.93
CA SER A 875 4.74 2.00 32.83
C SER A 875 4.78 3.22 31.89
N SER A 876 5.75 4.12 32.03
CA SER A 876 5.97 5.19 31.04
C SER A 876 7.01 4.75 30.01
N TRP A 877 6.59 4.60 28.75
CA TRP A 877 7.47 4.18 27.64
C TRP A 877 8.71 5.08 27.48
N THR A 878 8.64 6.33 27.92
CA THR A 878 9.75 7.30 27.88
C THR A 878 10.99 6.86 28.67
N ARG A 879 10.85 5.97 29.66
CA ARG A 879 11.99 5.37 30.38
C ARG A 879 12.84 4.48 29.47
N ASP A 880 12.26 3.93 28.41
CA ASP A 880 12.95 3.06 27.45
C ASP A 880 13.70 3.83 26.33
N LEU A 881 13.74 5.18 26.39
CA LEU A 881 14.54 6.06 25.53
C LEU A 881 15.94 6.30 26.11
N THR A 882 17.01 6.13 25.36
CA THR A 882 18.36 6.55 25.80
C THR A 882 18.58 8.07 25.71
N GLY A 883 17.98 8.72 24.73
CA GLY A 883 18.18 10.13 24.47
C GLY A 883 17.69 10.54 23.09
N PHE A 884 18.16 11.71 22.65
CA PHE A 884 17.86 12.29 21.34
C PHE A 884 19.14 12.77 20.67
N ASP A 885 19.42 12.27 19.47
CA ASP A 885 20.60 12.64 18.69
C ASP A 885 20.26 13.64 17.59
N VAL A 886 21.18 14.56 17.31
CA VAL A 886 21.06 15.48 16.17
C VAL A 886 21.45 14.74 14.91
N ILE A 887 20.58 14.77 13.89
CA ILE A 887 20.85 14.09 12.63
C ILE A 887 21.71 14.97 11.72
N HIS A 888 22.88 14.48 11.35
CA HIS A 888 23.76 15.18 10.42
C HIS A 888 23.10 15.36 9.04
N GLY A 889 23.12 16.59 8.52
CA GLY A 889 22.52 16.91 7.22
C GLY A 889 21.01 17.12 7.25
N GLN A 890 20.40 17.13 8.44
CA GLN A 890 18.99 17.42 8.66
C GLN A 890 18.85 18.52 9.72
N GLU A 891 18.70 19.77 9.28
CA GLU A 891 18.56 20.89 10.19
C GLU A 891 17.22 20.82 10.94
N GLY A 892 17.28 20.97 12.27
CA GLY A 892 16.09 20.99 13.11
C GLY A 892 15.47 19.61 13.37
N VAL A 893 16.20 18.51 13.21
CA VAL A 893 15.68 17.15 13.46
C VAL A 893 16.45 16.46 14.60
N LEU A 894 15.69 15.92 15.57
CA LEU A 894 16.21 15.03 16.63
C LEU A 894 15.72 13.60 16.43
N LEU A 895 16.59 12.61 16.64
CA LEU A 895 16.30 11.18 16.60
C LEU A 895 16.36 10.58 18.01
N GLY A 896 15.25 10.06 18.50
CA GLY A 896 15.19 9.22 19.69
C GLY A 896 15.09 7.73 19.35
N TRP A 897 15.92 6.92 20.01
CA TRP A 897 15.85 5.46 19.94
C TRP A 897 15.08 4.91 21.14
N VAL A 898 14.05 4.09 20.90
CA VAL A 898 13.26 3.44 21.94
C VAL A 898 13.32 1.92 21.79
N GLY A 899 13.63 1.23 22.88
CA GLY A 899 13.69 -0.23 22.94
C GLY A 899 12.64 -0.84 23.86
N GLY A 900 12.83 -2.11 24.21
CA GLY A 900 12.05 -2.76 25.26
C GLY A 900 10.54 -2.76 25.00
N LYS A 901 9.76 -2.58 26.07
CA LYS A 901 8.29 -2.55 25.97
C LYS A 901 7.80 -1.19 25.44
N GLY A 902 8.56 -0.12 25.67
CA GLY A 902 8.28 1.22 25.18
C GLY A 902 8.20 1.28 23.67
N ALA A 903 9.04 0.51 22.95
CA ALA A 903 8.97 0.40 21.50
C ALA A 903 7.63 -0.18 21.01
N GLU A 904 7.02 -1.12 21.73
CA GLU A 904 5.68 -1.62 21.38
C GLU A 904 4.57 -0.61 21.74
N LEU A 905 4.72 0.05 22.89
CA LEU A 905 3.73 1.03 23.37
C LEU A 905 3.65 2.28 22.49
N VAL A 906 4.80 2.78 22.02
CA VAL A 906 4.84 3.98 21.18
C VAL A 906 4.10 3.77 19.85
N GLU A 907 4.01 2.53 19.36
CA GLU A 907 3.26 2.22 18.15
C GLU A 907 1.73 2.35 18.34
N GLU A 908 1.23 2.31 19.57
CA GLU A 908 -0.19 2.49 19.94
C GLU A 908 -0.59 3.96 20.15
N MET A 909 0.38 4.87 20.22
CA MET A 909 0.15 6.28 20.55
C MET A 909 -0.08 7.14 19.31
N THR A 910 -0.56 8.37 19.46
CA THR A 910 -0.58 9.36 18.37
C THR A 910 0.74 10.13 18.30
N GLU A 911 1.08 10.66 17.13
CA GLU A 911 2.25 11.52 16.90
C GLU A 911 2.28 12.71 17.86
N ASP A 912 1.12 13.31 18.15
CA ASP A 912 0.98 14.44 19.08
C ASP A 912 1.28 14.03 20.52
N GLU A 913 0.78 12.88 20.98
CA GLU A 913 1.07 12.37 22.32
C GLU A 913 2.56 12.07 22.51
N ILE A 914 3.19 11.49 21.48
CA ILE A 914 4.63 11.21 21.48
C ILE A 914 5.42 12.52 21.52
N GLY A 915 5.09 13.47 20.63
CA GLY A 915 5.73 14.77 20.58
C GLY A 915 5.64 15.50 21.91
N GLN A 916 4.45 15.58 22.50
CA GLN A 916 4.22 16.21 23.80
C GLN A 916 5.08 15.58 24.90
N GLN A 917 5.08 14.24 25.02
CA GLN A 917 5.85 13.55 26.06
C GLN A 917 7.36 13.63 25.84
N CYS A 918 7.84 13.60 24.60
CA CYS A 918 9.24 13.83 24.26
C CYS A 918 9.68 15.25 24.62
N ILE A 919 8.85 16.26 24.37
CA ILE A 919 9.17 17.65 24.73
C ILE A 919 9.14 17.84 26.24
N GLU A 920 8.16 17.29 26.96
CA GLU A 920 8.14 17.30 28.43
C GLU A 920 9.43 16.69 29.00
N LEU A 921 9.91 15.60 28.40
CA LEU A 921 11.17 14.97 28.77
C LEU A 921 12.37 15.89 28.50
N LEU A 922 12.47 16.46 27.30
CA LEU A 922 13.56 17.38 26.96
C LEU A 922 13.56 18.64 27.84
N LYS A 923 12.40 19.23 28.12
CA LYS A 923 12.26 20.38 29.06
C LYS A 923 12.76 20.03 30.45
N LYS A 924 12.34 18.89 30.97
CA LYS A 924 12.74 18.40 32.29
C LYS A 924 14.24 18.23 32.41
N PHE A 925 14.87 17.55 31.45
CA PHE A 925 16.29 17.26 31.52
C PHE A 925 17.15 18.48 31.20
N THR A 926 16.77 19.31 30.22
CA THR A 926 17.59 20.47 29.82
C THR A 926 17.35 21.71 30.69
N MET A 927 16.38 21.67 31.60
CA MET A 927 15.91 22.82 32.38
C MET A 927 15.50 24.03 31.50
N ASN A 928 15.03 23.74 30.29
CA ASN A 928 14.66 24.74 29.29
C ASN A 928 13.15 24.68 28.99
N GLU A 929 12.37 25.52 29.67
CA GLU A 929 10.91 25.60 29.48
C GLU A 929 10.48 26.13 28.10
N ASN A 930 11.40 26.75 27.35
CA ASN A 930 11.12 27.41 26.07
C ASN A 930 11.24 26.48 24.85
N ILE A 931 11.45 25.17 25.06
CA ILE A 931 11.49 24.21 23.95
C ILE A 931 10.11 24.17 23.27
N PRO A 932 10.03 24.46 21.95
CA PRO A 932 8.76 24.42 21.21
C PRO A 932 8.29 22.97 21.02
N LEU A 933 7.01 22.80 20.69
CA LEU A 933 6.53 21.52 20.17
C LEU A 933 7.12 21.25 18.78
N PRO A 934 7.40 19.99 18.42
CA PRO A 934 7.80 19.64 17.07
C PRO A 934 6.66 19.97 16.09
N CYS A 935 7.00 20.50 14.91
CA CYS A 935 6.01 20.72 13.85
C CYS A 935 5.58 19.42 13.18
N GLN A 936 6.39 18.36 13.30
CA GLN A 936 6.09 17.03 12.82
C GLN A 936 6.80 15.98 13.68
N VAL A 937 6.12 14.86 13.94
CA VAL A 937 6.72 13.66 14.54
C VAL A 937 6.62 12.52 13.54
N ILE A 938 7.73 11.83 13.29
CA ILE A 938 7.77 10.62 12.45
C ILE A 938 8.26 9.48 13.34
N ARG A 939 7.65 8.31 13.24
CA ARG A 939 8.10 7.12 13.98
C ARG A 939 8.07 5.86 13.13
N SER A 940 8.95 4.92 13.44
CA SER A 940 8.83 3.56 12.89
C SER A 940 7.77 2.74 13.63
N GLN A 941 7.19 1.75 12.91
CA GLN A 941 6.16 0.85 13.45
C GLN A 941 6.45 -0.61 13.06
N TRP A 942 7.59 -1.13 13.50
CA TRP A 942 8.07 -2.45 13.08
C TRP A 942 7.32 -3.61 13.76
N TYR A 943 6.78 -3.41 14.96
CA TYR A 943 6.09 -4.45 15.73
C TYR A 943 4.69 -4.73 15.19
N LYS A 944 3.91 -3.68 14.88
CA LYS A 944 2.56 -3.78 14.30
C LYS A 944 2.56 -4.25 12.86
N ASN A 945 3.65 -4.03 12.12
CA ASN A 945 3.75 -4.53 10.75
C ASN A 945 3.60 -6.06 10.74
N PRO A 946 2.51 -6.61 10.17
CA PRO A 946 2.19 -8.03 10.29
C PRO A 946 3.18 -8.94 9.58
N TYR A 947 3.96 -8.40 8.65
CA TYR A 947 4.96 -9.10 7.83
C TYR A 947 6.38 -8.98 8.40
N ILE A 948 6.59 -8.19 9.46
CA ILE A 948 7.91 -7.94 10.08
C ILE A 948 7.92 -8.27 11.58
N ARG A 949 7.04 -7.67 12.37
CA ARG A 949 6.84 -7.96 13.81
C ARG A 949 8.07 -7.78 14.72
N GLY A 950 8.87 -6.74 14.50
CA GLY A 950 9.99 -6.40 15.38
C GLY A 950 11.21 -5.80 14.66
N GLY A 951 12.26 -5.50 15.43
CA GLY A 951 13.51 -4.90 14.97
C GLY A 951 14.41 -5.93 14.30
N TYR A 952 15.18 -6.69 15.07
CA TYR A 952 16.13 -7.70 14.57
C TYR A 952 16.42 -8.81 15.59
N SER A 953 17.08 -9.88 15.13
CA SER A 953 17.22 -11.12 15.90
C SER A 953 18.42 -11.14 16.84
N ASN A 954 18.27 -11.75 18.00
CA ASN A 954 19.37 -11.98 18.93
C ASN A 954 19.40 -13.43 19.42
N SER A 955 20.58 -13.87 19.86
CA SER A 955 20.76 -15.15 20.53
C SER A 955 20.31 -15.05 21.97
N SER A 956 19.21 -15.73 22.30
CA SER A 956 18.70 -15.75 23.67
C SER A 956 19.36 -16.86 24.49
N ASN A 957 19.25 -16.79 25.81
CA ASN A 957 19.68 -17.88 26.70
C ASN A 957 18.91 -19.19 26.47
N MET A 958 17.75 -19.17 25.82
CA MET A 958 17.02 -20.38 25.44
C MET A 958 17.74 -21.14 24.32
N CYS A 959 18.44 -20.43 23.43
CA CYS A 959 19.28 -21.04 22.40
C CYS A 959 20.39 -21.90 23.03
N ASP A 960 20.94 -21.47 24.17
CA ASP A 960 21.96 -22.23 24.90
C ASP A 960 21.38 -23.52 25.51
N VAL A 961 20.16 -23.43 26.05
CA VAL A 961 19.47 -24.55 26.70
C VAL A 961 19.10 -25.63 25.69
N SER A 962 18.56 -25.24 24.54
CA SER A 962 18.14 -26.18 23.50
C SER A 962 19.26 -26.57 22.54
N SER A 963 20.37 -25.83 22.56
CA SER A 963 21.42 -25.89 21.53
C SER A 963 20.85 -25.70 20.12
N ARG A 964 19.94 -24.72 19.98
CA ARG A 964 19.29 -24.34 18.71
C ARG A 964 19.50 -22.86 18.41
N GLY A 965 19.75 -22.51 17.14
CA GLY A 965 20.03 -21.13 16.76
C GLY A 965 20.08 -20.87 15.26
N PRO A 966 20.80 -19.82 14.81
CA PRO A 966 20.87 -19.41 13.41
C PRO A 966 21.31 -20.52 12.44
N SER A 967 22.23 -21.41 12.84
CA SER A 967 22.66 -22.54 12.00
C SER A 967 21.54 -23.51 11.68
N ASP A 968 20.66 -23.83 12.64
CA ASP A 968 19.51 -24.69 12.36
C ASP A 968 18.58 -24.09 11.30
N LEU A 969 18.45 -22.76 11.27
CA LEU A 969 17.65 -22.05 10.25
C LEU A 969 18.36 -21.99 8.90
N ALA A 970 19.69 -21.97 8.88
CA ALA A 970 20.49 -21.94 7.65
C ALA A 970 20.51 -23.29 6.91
N GLU A 971 20.21 -24.39 7.60
CA GLU A 971 20.14 -25.72 6.98
C GLU A 971 19.01 -25.79 5.94
N PRO A 972 19.27 -26.25 4.70
CA PRO A 972 18.19 -26.50 3.74
C PRO A 972 17.30 -27.66 4.18
N VAL A 973 16.01 -27.57 3.87
CA VAL A 973 15.07 -28.69 3.99
C VAL A 973 15.14 -29.54 2.73
N TRP A 974 15.52 -30.80 2.89
CA TRP A 974 15.71 -31.75 1.79
C TRP A 974 14.52 -32.69 1.65
N ALA A 975 14.11 -32.96 0.42
CA ALA A 975 13.26 -34.11 0.09
C ALA A 975 14.11 -35.32 -0.34
N GLU A 976 13.61 -36.50 0.00
CA GLU A 976 14.17 -37.77 -0.47
C GLU A 976 13.83 -37.97 -1.94
N VAL A 977 14.82 -38.32 -2.76
CA VAL A 977 14.58 -38.68 -4.16
C VAL A 977 14.40 -40.19 -4.26
N CYS A 978 13.29 -40.63 -4.83
CA CYS A 978 12.95 -42.04 -5.02
C CYS A 978 12.82 -42.38 -6.51
N TYR A 979 13.24 -43.59 -6.88
CA TYR A 979 12.98 -44.19 -8.19
C TYR A 979 11.97 -45.33 -8.01
N GLY A 980 10.70 -45.09 -8.35
CA GLY A 980 9.61 -46.00 -7.99
C GLY A 980 9.45 -46.08 -6.46
N ASN A 981 9.62 -47.27 -5.88
CA ASN A 981 9.57 -47.49 -4.42
C ASN A 981 10.97 -47.54 -3.76
N MET A 982 12.05 -47.29 -4.50
CA MET A 982 13.41 -47.36 -3.97
C MET A 982 13.97 -45.96 -3.68
N PRO A 983 14.40 -45.65 -2.44
CA PRO A 983 15.08 -44.41 -2.12
C PRO A 983 16.47 -44.36 -2.77
N THR A 984 16.92 -43.17 -3.16
CA THR A 984 18.25 -42.92 -3.71
C THR A 984 19.12 -42.16 -2.70
N GLU A 985 20.43 -42.10 -2.94
CA GLU A 985 21.34 -41.25 -2.14
C GLU A 985 21.22 -39.76 -2.50
N CYS A 986 20.48 -39.41 -3.56
CA CYS A 986 20.27 -38.02 -3.96
C CYS A 986 19.28 -37.32 -3.04
N LYS A 987 19.66 -36.10 -2.63
CA LYS A 987 18.79 -35.18 -1.88
C LYS A 987 18.38 -34.01 -2.77
N TYR A 988 17.13 -33.59 -2.65
CA TYR A 988 16.58 -32.46 -3.40
C TYR A 988 16.30 -31.30 -2.44
N PRO A 989 16.89 -30.10 -2.60
CA PRO A 989 16.63 -28.98 -1.70
C PRO A 989 15.24 -28.41 -2.01
N VAL A 990 14.30 -28.41 -1.07
CA VAL A 990 12.91 -27.98 -1.33
C VAL A 990 12.63 -26.61 -0.73
N ILE A 991 12.93 -26.43 0.56
CA ILE A 991 12.72 -25.17 1.29
C ILE A 991 14.06 -24.70 1.85
N LEU A 992 14.37 -23.43 1.63
CA LEU A 992 15.58 -22.79 2.13
C LEU A 992 15.17 -21.52 2.86
N LEU A 993 15.76 -21.25 4.03
CA LEU A 993 15.54 -19.99 4.76
C LEU A 993 16.77 -19.09 4.63
N ALA A 994 16.55 -17.81 4.35
CA ALA A 994 17.59 -16.79 4.35
C ALA A 994 17.12 -15.54 5.09
N GLY A 995 18.05 -14.67 5.47
CA GLY A 995 17.78 -13.48 6.26
C GLY A 995 18.76 -13.33 7.40
N GLU A 996 18.75 -12.17 8.06
CA GLU A 996 19.72 -11.89 9.15
C GLU A 996 19.68 -12.92 10.28
N ALA A 997 18.51 -13.51 10.57
CA ALA A 997 18.35 -14.52 11.61
C ALA A 997 18.95 -15.89 11.25
N THR A 998 19.40 -16.09 10.01
CA THR A 998 20.03 -17.35 9.58
C THR A 998 21.55 -17.22 9.49
N HIS A 999 22.14 -16.10 9.94
CA HIS A 999 23.58 -15.89 9.89
C HIS A 999 24.21 -16.02 11.29
N GLU A 1000 25.20 -16.90 11.46
CA GLU A 1000 25.81 -17.12 12.79
C GLU A 1000 26.73 -15.97 13.24
N ARG A 1001 27.43 -15.31 12.30
CA ARG A 1001 28.40 -14.24 12.60
C ARG A 1001 27.96 -12.80 12.31
N TYR A 1002 27.06 -12.58 11.36
CA TYR A 1002 26.59 -11.26 10.93
C TYR A 1002 25.08 -11.13 11.14
N PHE A 1003 24.53 -11.76 12.19
CA PHE A 1003 23.11 -11.63 12.56
C PHE A 1003 22.73 -10.17 12.82
N SER A 1004 21.43 -9.85 12.78
CA SER A 1004 20.88 -8.49 12.91
C SER A 1004 21.23 -7.49 11.80
N THR A 1005 22.17 -7.79 10.92
CA THR A 1005 22.67 -6.82 9.92
C THR A 1005 22.11 -7.04 8.52
N THR A 1006 22.14 -5.96 7.71
CA THR A 1006 21.79 -6.02 6.29
C THR A 1006 22.78 -6.86 5.46
N HIS A 1007 24.07 -6.85 5.82
CA HIS A 1007 25.07 -7.62 5.09
C HIS A 1007 24.98 -9.11 5.40
N GLY A 1008 24.73 -9.51 6.66
CA GLY A 1008 24.42 -10.91 6.97
C GLY A 1008 23.16 -11.41 6.28
N ALA A 1009 22.12 -10.57 6.18
CA ALA A 1009 20.93 -10.88 5.38
C ALA A 1009 21.26 -11.04 3.89
N TYR A 1010 22.08 -10.16 3.32
CA TYR A 1010 22.51 -10.27 1.92
C TYR A 1010 23.28 -11.58 1.66
N GLU A 1011 24.28 -11.88 2.49
CA GLU A 1011 25.14 -13.07 2.36
C GLU A 1011 24.35 -14.38 2.49
N THR A 1012 23.41 -14.47 3.43
CA THR A 1012 22.54 -15.65 3.55
C THR A 1012 21.65 -15.86 2.33
N GLY A 1013 21.17 -14.77 1.71
CA GLY A 1013 20.46 -14.84 0.43
C GLY A 1013 21.32 -15.45 -0.69
N GLN A 1014 22.58 -15.01 -0.80
CA GLN A 1014 23.53 -15.58 -1.76
C GLN A 1014 23.85 -17.06 -1.47
N ALA A 1015 24.03 -17.40 -0.19
CA ALA A 1015 24.33 -18.76 0.25
C ALA A 1015 23.21 -19.74 -0.13
N GLN A 1016 21.95 -19.40 0.14
CA GLN A 1016 20.82 -20.27 -0.22
C GLN A 1016 20.60 -20.36 -1.73
N ALA A 1017 20.81 -19.28 -2.47
CA ALA A 1017 20.81 -19.33 -3.94
C ALA A 1017 21.87 -20.31 -4.47
N LYS A 1018 23.07 -20.30 -3.88
CA LYS A 1018 24.16 -21.21 -4.26
C LYS A 1018 23.83 -22.68 -4.01
N VAL A 1019 23.13 -23.02 -2.92
CA VAL A 1019 22.66 -24.41 -2.67
C VAL A 1019 21.83 -24.93 -3.85
N ILE A 1020 20.90 -24.12 -4.37
CA ILE A 1020 20.09 -24.50 -5.54
C ILE A 1020 20.95 -24.62 -6.80
N LEU A 1021 21.87 -23.68 -7.03
CA LEU A 1021 22.76 -23.70 -8.21
C LEU A 1021 23.68 -24.93 -8.21
N ASP A 1022 24.28 -25.26 -7.06
CA ASP A 1022 25.14 -26.43 -6.88
C ASP A 1022 24.34 -27.72 -7.12
N TYR A 1023 23.10 -27.80 -6.62
CA TYR A 1023 22.19 -28.90 -6.92
C TYR A 1023 21.93 -29.02 -8.43
N ILE A 1024 21.50 -27.94 -9.10
CA ILE A 1024 21.20 -27.95 -10.54
C ILE A 1024 22.43 -28.35 -11.37
N ASN A 1025 23.62 -27.85 -11.02
CA ASN A 1025 24.87 -28.17 -11.71
C ASN A 1025 25.31 -29.63 -11.51
N SER A 1026 25.06 -30.19 -10.32
CA SER A 1026 25.34 -31.62 -10.05
C SER A 1026 24.49 -32.54 -10.93
N GLN A 1027 23.22 -32.18 -11.19
CA GLN A 1027 22.33 -32.96 -12.07
C GLN A 1027 22.79 -32.92 -13.53
N ARG A 1028 23.29 -31.77 -14.01
CA ARG A 1028 23.85 -31.63 -15.37
C ARG A 1028 25.15 -32.41 -15.57
N SER A 1029 25.97 -32.53 -14.52
CA SER A 1029 27.23 -33.27 -14.57
C SER A 1029 27.04 -34.78 -14.49
N SER A 1030 25.90 -35.24 -13.94
CA SER A 1030 25.54 -36.66 -13.83
C SER A 1030 24.84 -37.22 -15.08
N SER A 1031 24.46 -36.34 -16.01
CA SER A 1031 23.75 -36.65 -17.27
C SER A 1031 24.64 -36.54 -18.52
N LEU A 1032 25.89 -36.10 -18.35
CA LEU A 1032 27.01 -36.19 -19.30
C LEU A 1032 27.86 -37.41 -18.97
#